data_AF-A0A0V0QHS4-F1
#
_entry.id   AF-A0A0V0QHS4-F1
#
_cell.length_a   1.000
_cell.length_b   1.000
_cell.length_c   1.000
_cell.angle_alpha   90.00
_cell.angle_beta   90.00
_cell.angle_gamma   90.00
#
_symmetry.space_group_name_H-M   'P 1'
#
loop_
_entity.id
_entity.type
_entity.pdbx_description
1 polymer ?
#
loop_
_entity_poly.entity_id
_entity_poly.type
_entity_poly.pdbx_seq_one_letter_code
_entity_poly.pdbx_strand_id
1 'polypeptide(L)'
;MSDKNKELLQNILNEHPVLEELYMAWNNLRAPSGAAIFSALQENKSTSLKVLDLSCNNLGLNCGLNMENGCAQQISDCFQKNDELVHVDISYNRFNTSQAEIIAAGLEKNHTIYGIHFAGNAGYVDSRGFIVVQKDMDDIEIDCGILRQNIDGVKQVQNKIARHHRDINLKDCCWICQGWEEMTFKWTKDVSGQGETDPLFIHFNFENFQPCYYGKIDGNVLEYTRMIPPGDLCYFFSNGQGDEQNIANDHTQQKVGVESLLDDVKLIEGEKKNIKLTHTNYAKVAVKTNMFVQYTPRTNVKPRIRDPEFIPDKKKKTKKKWTFPISLMYKWKPDTEDLIAKCFDFDWSLSRILKVIKKEDELEKVRVFLKERYQYFKNTYKYYATLNPVQDVWGIQTGAFFELVNELNLIDNLVKDADVNIKWTSVISGGEKGNPRNPIQAVNRHQFMEIWVRLSEEKYIFKYKSTQSHYEALRMLWDEHLEKHFTKFDQQKWREERYWNEDCDYCLKHYKKLIDYIYKQYAKKKVKPGQVPFMCLDELNQIISLCNLNAEESFGSSVYLFAYNMSMMTQVNEIGSNRLFEMSPVEYYEALARIAEEANLIPVLGPFGVDQDENKDKWTLEKRKNQKLGHKLEALIWRMYECCTDLAYKQNNPVLEKSFFWKDPEESEFDLID
;
A
#
# COMPACT_ATOMS: atom_id res chain seq x y z
N MET A 1 -55.37 2.83 -28.90
CA MET A 1 -55.86 3.46 -27.64
C MET A 1 -55.22 4.84 -27.50
N SER A 2 -55.64 5.70 -26.58
CA SER A 2 -54.90 6.95 -26.27
C SER A 2 -54.63 7.04 -24.77
N ASP A 3 -53.64 7.81 -24.33
CA ASP A 3 -53.29 7.98 -22.91
C ASP A 3 -54.47 8.49 -22.04
N LYS A 4 -55.54 8.99 -22.67
CA LYS A 4 -56.80 9.35 -22.01
C LYS A 4 -57.48 8.16 -21.32
N ASN A 5 -57.16 6.92 -21.71
CA ASN A 5 -57.75 5.70 -21.15
C ASN A 5 -56.85 5.01 -20.12
N LYS A 6 -55.77 5.66 -19.64
CA LYS A 6 -54.82 5.05 -18.69
C LYS A 6 -55.50 4.55 -17.41
N GLU A 7 -56.50 5.28 -16.90
CA GLU A 7 -57.26 4.90 -15.69
C GLU A 7 -58.13 3.67 -15.95
N LEU A 8 -58.73 3.56 -17.14
CA LEU A 8 -59.48 2.37 -17.54
C LEU A 8 -58.57 1.13 -17.62
N LEU A 9 -57.37 1.28 -18.17
CA LEU A 9 -56.38 0.20 -18.24
C LEU A 9 -55.92 -0.24 -16.85
N GLN A 10 -55.68 0.72 -15.96
CA GLN A 10 -55.34 0.44 -14.58
C GLN A 10 -56.47 -0.31 -13.87
N ASN A 11 -57.72 0.11 -14.06
CA ASN A 11 -58.89 -0.55 -13.47
C ASN A 11 -59.08 -1.98 -14.01
N ILE A 12 -58.89 -2.21 -15.32
CA ILE A 12 -58.97 -3.56 -15.90
C ILE A 12 -57.99 -4.52 -15.22
N LEU A 13 -56.75 -4.09 -15.01
CA LEU A 13 -55.73 -4.89 -14.33
C LEU A 13 -56.05 -5.09 -12.84
N ASN A 14 -56.75 -4.13 -12.22
CA ASN A 14 -57.08 -4.19 -10.80
C ASN A 14 -58.34 -5.01 -10.49
N GLU A 15 -59.32 -5.02 -11.39
CA GLU A 15 -60.65 -5.59 -11.15
C GLU A 15 -60.85 -6.97 -11.80
N HIS A 16 -59.92 -7.43 -12.63
CA HIS A 16 -60.00 -8.73 -13.31
C HIS A 16 -58.88 -9.70 -12.88
N PRO A 17 -59.03 -10.37 -11.72
CA PRO A 17 -58.01 -11.27 -11.16
C PRO A 17 -57.82 -12.59 -11.91
N VAL A 18 -58.52 -12.79 -13.03
CA VAL A 18 -58.44 -13.98 -13.89
C VAL A 18 -57.79 -13.68 -15.25
N LEU A 19 -57.36 -12.43 -15.48
CA LEU A 19 -56.69 -12.05 -16.71
C LEU A 19 -55.26 -12.60 -16.68
N GLU A 20 -54.96 -13.56 -17.55
CA GLU A 20 -53.65 -14.22 -17.63
C GLU A 20 -52.76 -13.67 -18.74
N GLU A 21 -53.32 -13.20 -19.85
CA GLU A 21 -52.57 -12.68 -20.99
C GLU A 21 -53.16 -11.36 -21.50
N LEU A 22 -52.30 -10.38 -21.78
CA LEU A 22 -52.70 -9.06 -22.29
C LEU A 22 -51.82 -8.67 -23.48
N TYR A 23 -52.44 -8.55 -24.66
CA TYR A 23 -51.77 -8.15 -25.90
C TYR A 23 -52.25 -6.77 -26.35
N MET A 24 -51.34 -5.80 -26.31
CA MET A 24 -51.60 -4.41 -26.64
C MET A 24 -50.51 -3.79 -27.53
N ALA A 25 -49.87 -4.61 -28.36
CA ALA A 25 -48.94 -4.11 -29.35
C ALA A 25 -49.59 -3.12 -30.34
N TRP A 26 -48.82 -2.17 -30.88
CA TRP A 26 -49.28 -1.19 -31.88
C TRP A 26 -50.50 -0.35 -31.47
N ASN A 27 -50.57 0.04 -30.20
CA ASN A 27 -51.69 0.83 -29.67
C ASN A 27 -51.38 2.33 -29.50
N ASN A 28 -50.19 2.78 -29.89
CA ASN A 28 -49.67 4.13 -29.71
C ASN A 28 -49.71 4.61 -28.25
N LEU A 29 -49.51 3.68 -27.31
CA LEU A 29 -49.40 3.99 -25.88
C LEU A 29 -48.10 4.76 -25.61
N ARG A 30 -48.12 5.72 -24.68
CA ARG A 30 -46.92 6.46 -24.25
C ARG A 30 -46.66 6.26 -22.76
N ALA A 31 -45.66 6.96 -22.24
CA ALA A 31 -45.23 6.88 -20.85
C ALA A 31 -46.38 6.91 -19.81
N PRO A 32 -47.43 7.76 -19.89
CA PRO A 32 -48.50 7.76 -18.90
C PRO A 32 -49.29 6.44 -18.85
N SER A 33 -49.58 5.84 -20.01
CA SER A 33 -50.26 4.53 -20.07
C SER A 33 -49.36 3.42 -19.57
N GLY A 34 -48.08 3.43 -19.95
CA GLY A 34 -47.09 2.48 -19.43
C GLY A 34 -46.97 2.54 -17.91
N ALA A 35 -46.83 3.74 -17.35
CA ALA A 35 -46.75 3.93 -15.91
C ALA A 35 -47.98 3.37 -15.18
N ALA A 36 -49.19 3.63 -15.68
CA ALA A 36 -50.43 3.11 -15.09
C ALA A 36 -50.48 1.57 -15.12
N ILE A 37 -50.09 0.94 -16.24
CA ILE A 37 -50.03 -0.51 -16.38
C ILE A 37 -49.03 -1.11 -15.38
N PHE A 38 -47.77 -0.65 -15.40
CA PHE A 38 -46.72 -1.24 -14.56
C PHE A 38 -46.92 -0.95 -13.07
N SER A 39 -47.51 0.19 -12.69
CA SER A 39 -47.92 0.44 -11.30
C SER A 39 -49.03 -0.52 -10.84
N ALA A 40 -50.04 -0.79 -11.67
CA ALA A 40 -51.05 -1.79 -11.34
C ALA A 40 -50.44 -3.19 -11.16
N LEU A 41 -49.54 -3.59 -12.06
CA LEU A 41 -48.86 -4.89 -11.99
C LEU A 41 -47.88 -5.00 -10.81
N GLN A 42 -47.39 -3.87 -10.29
CA GLN A 42 -46.50 -3.82 -9.14
C GLN A 42 -47.26 -3.98 -7.81
N GLU A 43 -48.36 -3.26 -7.63
CA GLU A 43 -49.06 -3.15 -6.34
C GLU A 43 -49.98 -4.34 -6.06
N ASN A 44 -50.36 -5.08 -7.09
CA ASN A 44 -51.55 -5.92 -7.03
C ASN A 44 -51.23 -7.42 -6.96
N LYS A 45 -51.37 -7.99 -5.76
CA LYS A 45 -51.30 -9.45 -5.52
C LYS A 45 -52.48 -10.23 -6.12
N SER A 46 -53.53 -9.55 -6.59
CA SER A 46 -54.73 -10.18 -7.13
C SER A 46 -54.70 -10.33 -8.66
N THR A 47 -53.73 -9.74 -9.37
CA THR A 47 -53.63 -9.90 -10.83
C THR A 47 -52.95 -11.24 -11.14
N SER A 48 -53.57 -12.06 -12.00
CA SER A 48 -53.03 -13.34 -12.45
C SER A 48 -52.20 -13.23 -13.74
N LEU A 49 -51.79 -12.02 -14.13
CA LEU A 49 -51.21 -11.77 -15.44
C LEU A 49 -49.83 -12.44 -15.57
N LYS A 50 -49.70 -13.29 -16.58
CA LYS A 50 -48.53 -14.11 -16.89
C LYS A 50 -47.81 -13.61 -18.13
N VAL A 51 -48.56 -13.11 -19.11
CA VAL A 51 -48.04 -12.71 -20.43
C VAL A 51 -48.48 -11.28 -20.76
N LEU A 52 -47.52 -10.44 -21.11
CA LEU A 52 -47.76 -9.02 -21.44
C LEU A 52 -47.03 -8.64 -22.72
N ASP A 53 -47.77 -8.24 -23.76
CA ASP A 53 -47.22 -7.68 -24.99
C ASP A 53 -47.60 -6.19 -25.11
N LEU A 54 -46.60 -5.32 -24.96
CA LEU A 54 -46.68 -3.88 -25.19
C LEU A 54 -45.75 -3.44 -26.32
N SER A 55 -45.35 -4.35 -27.21
CA SER A 55 -44.43 -4.08 -28.32
C SER A 55 -44.93 -2.99 -29.27
N CYS A 56 -44.01 -2.30 -29.94
CA CYS A 56 -44.32 -1.28 -30.95
C CYS A 56 -45.29 -0.19 -30.47
N ASN A 57 -45.03 0.32 -29.26
CA ASN A 57 -45.68 1.52 -28.72
C ASN A 57 -44.62 2.63 -28.60
N ASN A 58 -44.90 3.67 -27.82
CA ASN A 58 -44.03 4.83 -27.64
C ASN A 58 -43.77 5.07 -26.14
N LEU A 59 -43.63 4.00 -25.36
CA LEU A 59 -43.53 4.08 -23.89
C LEU A 59 -42.28 4.84 -23.40
N GLY A 60 -41.20 4.83 -24.18
CA GLY A 60 -39.97 5.57 -23.90
C GLY A 60 -40.01 7.05 -24.28
N LEU A 61 -40.91 7.47 -25.17
CA LEU A 61 -41.02 8.89 -25.57
C LEU A 61 -41.56 9.74 -24.42
N ASN A 62 -40.78 10.74 -24.01
CA ASN A 62 -41.22 11.71 -23.01
C ASN A 62 -42.32 12.62 -23.59
N CYS A 63 -43.39 12.82 -22.84
CA CYS A 63 -44.56 13.61 -23.25
C CYS A 63 -44.64 15.00 -22.59
N GLY A 64 -43.52 15.55 -22.11
CA GLY A 64 -43.45 16.94 -21.61
C GLY A 64 -44.07 17.14 -20.21
N LEU A 65 -44.30 16.05 -19.47
CA LEU A 65 -44.58 16.10 -18.04
C LEU A 65 -43.23 16.03 -17.29
N ASN A 66 -43.17 16.48 -16.04
CA ASN A 66 -41.97 16.42 -15.15
C ASN A 66 -41.58 14.97 -14.78
N MET A 67 -41.54 14.05 -15.75
CA MET A 67 -41.13 12.66 -15.65
C MET A 67 -39.85 12.52 -16.48
N GLU A 68 -38.73 12.95 -15.90
CA GLU A 68 -37.41 12.97 -16.54
C GLU A 68 -37.06 11.63 -17.21
N ASN A 69 -37.50 10.50 -16.62
CA ASN A 69 -37.25 9.14 -17.11
C ASN A 69 -38.48 8.45 -17.73
N GLY A 70 -39.55 9.16 -18.06
CA GLY A 70 -40.79 8.55 -18.57
C GLY A 70 -41.36 7.50 -17.59
N CYS A 71 -41.77 6.32 -18.10
CA CYS A 71 -42.31 5.22 -17.28
C CYS A 71 -41.27 4.16 -16.85
N ALA A 72 -39.98 4.40 -17.10
CA ALA A 72 -38.92 3.42 -16.85
C ALA A 72 -38.83 3.01 -15.37
N GLN A 73 -39.06 3.95 -14.44
CA GLN A 73 -39.03 3.67 -13.01
C GLN A 73 -40.15 2.72 -12.59
N GLN A 74 -41.37 2.93 -13.09
CA GLN A 74 -42.51 2.04 -12.82
C GLN A 74 -42.28 0.64 -13.38
N ILE A 75 -41.68 0.54 -14.58
CA ILE A 75 -41.28 -0.75 -15.16
C ILE A 75 -40.26 -1.44 -14.26
N SER A 76 -39.20 -0.73 -13.86
CA SER A 76 -38.16 -1.26 -12.97
C SER A 76 -38.75 -1.75 -11.65
N ASP A 77 -39.55 -0.93 -10.99
CA ASP A 77 -40.14 -1.26 -9.70
C ASP A 77 -41.16 -2.41 -9.80
N CYS A 78 -41.88 -2.52 -10.92
CA CYS A 78 -42.74 -3.65 -11.23
C CYS A 78 -41.90 -4.93 -11.39
N PHE A 79 -40.89 -4.93 -12.25
CA PHE A 79 -40.04 -6.10 -12.46
C PHE A 79 -39.37 -6.57 -11.17
N GLN A 80 -38.92 -5.66 -10.29
CA GLN A 80 -38.31 -6.04 -9.01
C GLN A 80 -39.27 -6.75 -8.04
N LYS A 81 -40.58 -6.46 -8.10
CA LYS A 81 -41.56 -6.93 -7.12
C LYS A 81 -42.54 -7.97 -7.65
N ASN A 82 -42.83 -7.94 -8.95
CA ASN A 82 -43.77 -8.84 -9.58
C ASN A 82 -43.13 -10.22 -9.77
N ASP A 83 -43.78 -11.25 -9.26
CA ASP A 83 -43.37 -12.66 -9.32
C ASP A 83 -44.33 -13.51 -10.19
N GLU A 84 -45.30 -12.87 -10.84
CA GLU A 84 -46.35 -13.56 -11.62
C GLU A 84 -46.05 -13.58 -13.12
N LEU A 85 -45.48 -12.51 -13.68
CA LEU A 85 -45.15 -12.39 -15.10
C LEU A 85 -44.04 -13.39 -15.49
N VAL A 86 -44.26 -14.09 -16.60
CA VAL A 86 -43.32 -15.08 -17.15
C VAL A 86 -42.83 -14.75 -18.56
N HIS A 87 -43.60 -13.96 -19.34
CA HIS A 87 -43.23 -13.58 -20.69
C HIS A 87 -43.67 -12.13 -20.99
N VAL A 88 -42.71 -11.26 -21.29
CA VAL A 88 -42.95 -9.84 -21.49
C VAL A 88 -42.34 -9.36 -22.81
N ASP A 89 -43.12 -8.67 -23.63
CA ASP A 89 -42.63 -7.98 -24.81
C ASP A 89 -42.82 -6.47 -24.67
N ILE A 90 -41.70 -5.75 -24.59
CA ILE A 90 -41.63 -4.29 -24.58
C ILE A 90 -40.68 -3.79 -25.69
N SER A 91 -40.47 -4.60 -26.73
CA SER A 91 -39.67 -4.25 -27.89
C SER A 91 -40.25 -3.06 -28.64
N TYR A 92 -39.38 -2.31 -29.33
CA TYR A 92 -39.75 -1.19 -30.20
C TYR A 92 -40.59 -0.12 -29.49
N ASN A 93 -40.15 0.30 -28.30
CA ASN A 93 -40.84 1.30 -27.47
C ASN A 93 -40.08 2.63 -27.35
N ARG A 94 -38.94 2.76 -28.04
CA ARG A 94 -38.07 3.94 -28.05
C ARG A 94 -37.52 4.29 -26.67
N PHE A 95 -37.22 3.29 -25.84
CA PHE A 95 -36.49 3.54 -24.59
C PHE A 95 -35.05 3.95 -24.92
N ASN A 96 -34.66 5.14 -24.46
CA ASN A 96 -33.29 5.64 -24.61
C ASN A 96 -32.33 4.95 -23.63
N THR A 97 -31.03 5.27 -23.73
CA THR A 97 -29.98 4.65 -22.92
C THR A 97 -30.26 4.73 -21.40
N SER A 98 -30.59 5.92 -20.87
CA SER A 98 -30.89 6.12 -19.44
C SER A 98 -32.09 5.28 -18.96
N GLN A 99 -33.17 5.26 -19.75
CA GLN A 99 -34.35 4.47 -19.45
C GLN A 99 -34.06 2.97 -19.49
N ALA A 100 -33.25 2.52 -20.46
CA ALA A 100 -32.84 1.12 -20.57
C ALA A 100 -32.01 0.67 -19.35
N GLU A 101 -31.11 1.52 -18.83
CA GLU A 101 -30.35 1.24 -17.60
C GLU A 101 -31.27 1.04 -16.38
N ILE A 102 -32.28 1.89 -16.22
CA ILE A 102 -33.26 1.79 -15.12
C ILE A 102 -34.06 0.48 -15.22
N ILE A 103 -34.54 0.15 -16.43
CA ILE A 103 -35.31 -1.07 -16.68
C ILE A 103 -34.44 -2.31 -16.46
N ALA A 104 -33.19 -2.31 -16.96
CA ALA A 104 -32.24 -3.40 -16.80
C ALA A 104 -31.95 -3.68 -15.32
N ALA A 105 -31.71 -2.63 -14.51
CA ALA A 105 -31.47 -2.76 -13.07
C ALA A 105 -32.67 -3.35 -12.31
N GLY A 106 -33.89 -3.04 -12.75
CA GLY A 106 -35.09 -3.64 -12.17
C GLY A 106 -35.28 -5.09 -12.57
N LEU A 107 -35.08 -5.39 -13.85
CA LEU A 107 -35.19 -6.75 -14.39
C LEU A 107 -34.14 -7.70 -13.81
N GLU A 108 -32.91 -7.23 -13.54
CA GLU A 108 -31.82 -8.02 -12.97
C GLU A 108 -32.23 -8.80 -11.71
N LYS A 109 -33.10 -8.24 -10.88
CA LYS A 109 -33.59 -8.88 -9.64
C LYS A 109 -34.78 -9.82 -9.87
N ASN A 110 -35.39 -9.80 -11.05
CA ASN A 110 -36.53 -10.62 -11.38
C ASN A 110 -36.05 -11.99 -11.88
N HIS A 111 -36.58 -13.08 -11.35
CA HIS A 111 -36.24 -14.44 -11.80
C HIS A 111 -37.46 -15.24 -12.26
N THR A 112 -38.58 -14.57 -12.53
CA THR A 112 -39.86 -15.17 -12.94
C THR A 112 -40.17 -14.91 -14.41
N ILE A 113 -39.66 -13.82 -15.00
CA ILE A 113 -39.79 -13.50 -16.42
C ILE A 113 -38.74 -14.30 -17.23
N TYR A 114 -39.13 -15.46 -17.74
CA TYR A 114 -38.28 -16.36 -18.55
C TYR A 114 -38.14 -15.93 -20.01
N GLY A 115 -39.11 -15.21 -20.55
CA GLY A 115 -39.05 -14.60 -21.88
C GLY A 115 -39.14 -13.09 -21.78
N ILE A 116 -38.17 -12.38 -22.34
CA ILE A 116 -38.27 -10.92 -22.46
C ILE A 116 -37.79 -10.46 -23.84
N HIS A 117 -38.54 -9.56 -24.44
CA HIS A 117 -38.22 -8.94 -25.72
C HIS A 117 -37.99 -7.44 -25.52
N PHE A 118 -36.80 -6.98 -25.90
CA PHE A 118 -36.37 -5.58 -25.73
C PHE A 118 -35.78 -4.96 -27.00
N ALA A 119 -35.75 -5.71 -28.11
CA ALA A 119 -35.21 -5.26 -29.40
C ALA A 119 -35.81 -3.92 -29.85
N GLY A 120 -35.06 -3.11 -30.59
CA GLY A 120 -35.53 -1.80 -31.07
C GLY A 120 -35.64 -0.72 -29.98
N ASN A 121 -34.98 -0.92 -28.84
CA ASN A 121 -34.70 0.08 -27.81
C ASN A 121 -33.17 0.22 -27.67
N ALA A 122 -32.67 1.04 -26.73
CA ALA A 122 -31.24 1.23 -26.47
C ALA A 122 -30.57 0.03 -25.74
N GLY A 123 -30.85 -1.20 -26.18
CA GLY A 123 -30.29 -2.42 -25.62
C GLY A 123 -30.85 -3.68 -26.27
N TYR A 124 -30.34 -4.83 -25.86
CA TYR A 124 -30.80 -6.15 -26.31
C TYR A 124 -30.81 -7.14 -25.15
N VAL A 125 -31.45 -8.30 -25.33
CA VAL A 125 -31.50 -9.36 -24.32
C VAL A 125 -30.41 -10.41 -24.60
N ASP A 126 -29.53 -10.67 -23.63
CA ASP A 126 -28.46 -11.66 -23.76
C ASP A 126 -28.93 -13.11 -23.48
N SER A 127 -28.01 -14.07 -23.63
CA SER A 127 -28.28 -15.50 -23.46
C SER A 127 -28.79 -15.90 -22.07
N ARG A 128 -28.52 -15.08 -21.04
CA ARG A 128 -28.93 -15.31 -19.64
C ARG A 128 -30.24 -14.56 -19.31
N GLY A 129 -30.76 -13.76 -20.25
CA GLY A 129 -31.98 -12.99 -20.09
C GLY A 129 -31.79 -11.64 -19.42
N PHE A 130 -30.55 -11.11 -19.37
CA PHE A 130 -30.28 -9.73 -18.96
C PHE A 130 -30.50 -8.76 -20.12
N ILE A 131 -30.92 -7.54 -19.82
CA ILE A 131 -30.86 -6.44 -20.78
C ILE A 131 -29.44 -5.86 -20.76
N VAL A 132 -28.74 -5.96 -21.89
CA VAL A 132 -27.44 -5.33 -22.12
C VAL A 132 -27.68 -3.99 -22.81
N VAL A 133 -27.42 -2.90 -22.09
CA VAL A 133 -27.59 -1.53 -22.60
C VAL A 133 -26.48 -1.21 -23.60
N GLN A 134 -26.86 -0.62 -24.74
CA GLN A 134 -25.92 -0.18 -25.77
C GLN A 134 -25.85 1.34 -25.78
N LYS A 135 -24.67 1.89 -25.51
CA LYS A 135 -24.41 3.33 -25.59
C LYS A 135 -24.46 3.79 -27.05
N ASP A 136 -24.85 5.04 -27.27
CA ASP A 136 -24.89 5.72 -28.58
C ASP A 136 -25.94 5.20 -29.58
N MET A 137 -27.01 4.53 -29.10
CA MET A 137 -28.12 4.03 -29.94
C MET A 137 -29.35 4.96 -29.94
N ASP A 138 -29.23 6.18 -29.44
CA ASP A 138 -30.38 7.08 -29.20
C ASP A 138 -31.03 7.63 -30.50
N ASP A 139 -30.35 7.52 -31.66
CA ASP A 139 -30.77 8.11 -32.95
C ASP A 139 -31.13 7.09 -34.07
N ILE A 140 -31.40 5.81 -33.74
CA ILE A 140 -31.75 4.82 -34.78
C ILE A 140 -33.18 5.04 -35.28
N GLU A 141 -33.34 5.26 -36.58
CA GLU A 141 -34.65 5.15 -37.26
C GLU A 141 -35.15 3.70 -37.15
N ILE A 142 -36.16 3.50 -36.31
CA ILE A 142 -36.77 2.20 -36.07
C ILE A 142 -37.76 1.90 -37.22
N ASP A 143 -37.37 1.00 -38.12
CA ASP A 143 -38.31 0.34 -39.03
C ASP A 143 -38.97 -0.85 -38.30
N CYS A 144 -40.19 -0.65 -37.81
CA CYS A 144 -41.00 -1.72 -37.20
C CYS A 144 -41.49 -2.77 -38.23
N GLY A 145 -41.20 -2.59 -39.53
CA GLY A 145 -41.86 -3.30 -40.63
C GLY A 145 -41.25 -4.64 -41.06
N ILE A 146 -40.00 -4.98 -40.71
CA ILE A 146 -39.28 -6.05 -41.44
C ILE A 146 -39.09 -7.37 -40.67
N LEU A 147 -39.14 -7.45 -39.34
CA LEU A 147 -38.90 -8.72 -38.59
C LEU A 147 -39.72 -8.89 -37.30
N ARG A 148 -41.03 -8.62 -37.34
CA ARG A 148 -41.88 -8.73 -36.14
C ARG A 148 -42.22 -10.18 -35.81
N GLN A 149 -41.75 -10.65 -34.66
CA GLN A 149 -42.22 -11.90 -34.05
C GLN A 149 -43.12 -11.54 -32.86
N ASN A 150 -44.42 -11.80 -32.99
CA ASN A 150 -45.34 -11.68 -31.86
C ASN A 150 -45.13 -12.85 -30.91
N ILE A 151 -45.17 -12.54 -29.61
CA ILE A 151 -45.25 -13.58 -28.60
C ILE A 151 -46.65 -14.24 -28.63
N ASP A 152 -46.72 -15.55 -28.38
CA ASP A 152 -47.98 -16.32 -28.27
C ASP A 152 -47.96 -17.11 -26.97
N GLY A 153 -48.46 -16.48 -25.91
CA GLY A 153 -48.47 -17.02 -24.56
C GLY A 153 -47.06 -17.40 -24.13
N VAL A 154 -46.88 -18.63 -23.67
CA VAL A 154 -45.58 -19.25 -23.38
C VAL A 154 -45.19 -20.32 -24.41
N LYS A 155 -45.63 -20.16 -25.66
CA LYS A 155 -45.33 -21.11 -26.74
C LYS A 155 -44.06 -20.73 -27.49
N GLN A 156 -43.39 -21.76 -27.99
CA GLN A 156 -42.32 -21.60 -28.96
C GLN A 156 -42.91 -21.06 -30.27
N VAL A 157 -42.27 -20.03 -30.83
CA VAL A 157 -42.69 -19.38 -32.08
C VAL A 157 -41.57 -19.49 -33.11
N GLN A 158 -41.90 -19.84 -34.35
CA GLN A 158 -40.88 -20.10 -35.38
C GLN A 158 -39.97 -18.89 -35.58
N ASN A 159 -38.68 -19.05 -35.27
CA ASN A 159 -37.68 -18.03 -35.51
C ASN A 159 -36.54 -18.64 -36.34
N LYS A 160 -36.25 -18.05 -37.50
CA LYS A 160 -35.06 -18.40 -38.29
C LYS A 160 -33.90 -17.57 -37.76
N ILE A 161 -33.28 -18.02 -36.68
CA ILE A 161 -32.04 -17.42 -36.21
C ILE A 161 -30.90 -18.07 -36.98
N ALA A 162 -30.24 -17.30 -37.85
CA ALA A 162 -28.99 -17.74 -38.46
C ALA A 162 -27.94 -17.84 -37.34
N ARG A 163 -27.35 -19.03 -37.17
CA ARG A 163 -26.29 -19.28 -36.19
C ARG A 163 -24.97 -19.48 -36.88
N HIS A 164 -23.92 -18.94 -36.28
CA HIS A 164 -22.57 -19.17 -36.75
C HIS A 164 -21.88 -20.23 -35.90
N HIS A 165 -20.72 -20.69 -36.36
CA HIS A 165 -19.86 -21.55 -35.57
C HIS A 165 -19.28 -20.84 -34.32
N ARG A 166 -19.35 -19.50 -34.28
CA ARG A 166 -18.96 -18.62 -33.16
C ARG A 166 -19.84 -17.38 -33.20
N ASP A 167 -20.74 -17.23 -32.23
CA ASP A 167 -21.58 -16.03 -32.12
C ASP A 167 -20.91 -15.04 -31.15
N ILE A 168 -20.72 -13.79 -31.58
CA ILE A 168 -20.19 -12.72 -30.74
C ILE A 168 -21.38 -12.07 -30.02
N ASN A 169 -21.63 -12.50 -28.79
CA ASN A 169 -22.73 -12.03 -27.93
C ASN A 169 -24.11 -12.22 -28.57
N LEU A 170 -24.68 -13.43 -28.43
CA LEU A 170 -26.03 -13.72 -28.90
C LEU A 170 -27.03 -12.68 -28.35
N LYS A 171 -27.70 -11.98 -29.26
CA LYS A 171 -28.62 -10.87 -28.95
C LYS A 171 -30.08 -11.29 -29.12
N ASP A 172 -30.96 -10.54 -28.46
CA ASP A 172 -32.41 -10.69 -28.52
C ASP A 172 -32.86 -12.13 -28.23
N CYS A 173 -32.26 -12.70 -27.19
CA CYS A 173 -32.54 -14.05 -26.73
C CYS A 173 -33.87 -14.09 -25.97
N CYS A 174 -34.76 -15.00 -26.38
CA CYS A 174 -35.95 -15.34 -25.60
C CYS A 174 -36.05 -16.86 -25.50
N TRP A 175 -35.88 -17.38 -24.28
CA TRP A 175 -35.83 -18.81 -24.02
C TRP A 175 -37.11 -19.52 -24.48
N ILE A 176 -38.26 -18.90 -24.25
CA ILE A 176 -39.58 -19.41 -24.63
C ILE A 176 -39.74 -19.44 -26.14
N CYS A 177 -39.69 -18.27 -26.78
CA CYS A 177 -39.97 -18.10 -28.20
C CYS A 177 -39.04 -18.95 -29.07
N GLN A 178 -37.76 -19.00 -28.71
CA GLN A 178 -36.73 -19.67 -29.48
C GLN A 178 -36.58 -21.15 -29.09
N GLY A 179 -37.28 -21.60 -28.04
CA GLY A 179 -37.34 -22.99 -27.60
C GLY A 179 -36.05 -23.52 -26.98
N TRP A 180 -35.43 -22.76 -26.08
CA TRP A 180 -34.18 -23.16 -25.43
C TRP A 180 -34.35 -24.38 -24.52
N GLU A 181 -33.26 -25.10 -24.27
CA GLU A 181 -33.27 -26.33 -23.46
C GLU A 181 -32.30 -26.23 -22.28
N GLU A 182 -32.75 -26.64 -21.10
CA GLU A 182 -31.87 -26.85 -19.94
C GLU A 182 -30.97 -28.06 -20.20
N MET A 183 -29.66 -27.87 -20.11
CA MET A 183 -28.66 -28.93 -20.20
C MET A 183 -27.68 -28.84 -19.03
N THR A 184 -27.27 -30.00 -18.51
CA THR A 184 -26.24 -30.12 -17.49
C THR A 184 -24.97 -30.70 -18.10
N PHE A 185 -23.85 -30.00 -17.92
CA PHE A 185 -22.52 -30.41 -18.33
C PHE A 185 -21.78 -30.93 -17.12
N LYS A 186 -21.35 -32.18 -17.18
CA LYS A 186 -20.60 -32.81 -16.09
C LYS A 186 -19.12 -32.84 -16.41
N TRP A 187 -18.28 -32.71 -15.39
CA TRP A 187 -16.86 -32.97 -15.48
C TRP A 187 -16.44 -33.91 -14.36
N THR A 188 -15.98 -35.11 -14.72
CA THR A 188 -15.53 -36.12 -13.77
C THR A 188 -14.01 -36.21 -13.80
N LYS A 189 -13.36 -36.00 -12.65
CA LYS A 189 -11.91 -36.08 -12.51
C LYS A 189 -11.40 -37.44 -12.98
N ASP A 190 -10.34 -37.43 -13.78
CA ASP A 190 -9.67 -38.61 -14.36
C ASP A 190 -10.53 -39.45 -15.33
N VAL A 191 -11.76 -39.02 -15.62
CA VAL A 191 -12.64 -39.62 -16.64
C VAL A 191 -12.82 -38.64 -17.79
N SER A 192 -13.31 -37.44 -17.50
CA SER A 192 -13.44 -36.37 -18.50
C SER A 192 -12.08 -35.80 -18.90
N GLY A 193 -11.17 -35.63 -17.94
CA GLY A 193 -9.79 -35.18 -18.18
C GLY A 193 -8.91 -35.34 -16.94
N GLN A 194 -7.60 -35.19 -17.10
CA GLN A 194 -6.61 -35.27 -16.02
C GLN A 194 -6.40 -33.90 -15.35
N GLY A 195 -6.00 -33.90 -14.07
CA GLY A 195 -5.62 -32.68 -13.34
C GLY A 195 -6.55 -32.31 -12.19
N GLU A 196 -6.28 -31.15 -11.57
CA GLU A 196 -7.17 -30.56 -10.56
C GLU A 196 -8.46 -30.05 -11.21
N THR A 197 -9.56 -30.13 -10.47
CA THR A 197 -10.90 -29.72 -10.94
C THR A 197 -11.25 -28.29 -10.58
N ASP A 198 -10.40 -27.59 -9.83
CA ASP A 198 -10.58 -26.19 -9.44
C ASP A 198 -9.29 -25.40 -9.72
N PRO A 199 -9.32 -24.30 -10.49
CA PRO A 199 -10.48 -23.79 -11.22
C PRO A 199 -10.82 -24.60 -12.46
N LEU A 200 -12.12 -24.73 -12.77
CA LEU A 200 -12.62 -25.27 -14.03
C LEU A 200 -13.61 -24.32 -14.70
N PHE A 201 -13.38 -24.03 -15.97
CA PHE A 201 -14.24 -23.19 -16.80
C PHE A 201 -14.81 -23.99 -17.97
N ILE A 202 -16.02 -23.65 -18.41
CA ILE A 202 -16.63 -24.10 -19.67
C ILE A 202 -16.78 -22.91 -20.62
N HIS A 203 -16.55 -23.15 -21.90
CA HIS A 203 -16.56 -22.13 -22.96
C HIS A 203 -17.53 -22.52 -24.06
N PHE A 204 -18.57 -21.72 -24.31
CA PHE A 204 -19.61 -22.00 -25.30
C PHE A 204 -19.47 -21.17 -26.58
N ASN A 205 -19.74 -21.79 -27.74
CA ASN A 205 -19.68 -21.11 -29.04
C ASN A 205 -20.66 -19.95 -29.21
N PHE A 206 -21.86 -20.03 -28.61
CA PHE A 206 -22.88 -18.99 -28.68
C PHE A 206 -22.59 -17.76 -27.78
N GLU A 207 -21.52 -17.84 -26.99
CA GLU A 207 -21.07 -16.79 -26.07
C GLU A 207 -19.63 -16.34 -26.36
N ASN A 208 -19.22 -16.42 -27.62
CA ASN A 208 -17.86 -16.06 -28.01
C ASN A 208 -16.76 -16.82 -27.20
N PHE A 209 -17.06 -18.02 -26.72
CA PHE A 209 -16.19 -18.82 -25.86
C PHE A 209 -15.68 -18.09 -24.60
N GLN A 210 -16.45 -17.14 -24.07
CA GLN A 210 -16.13 -16.52 -22.77
C GLN A 210 -16.16 -17.56 -21.64
N PRO A 211 -15.28 -17.43 -20.63
CA PRO A 211 -15.15 -18.42 -19.56
C PRO A 211 -16.36 -18.37 -18.64
N CYS A 212 -16.96 -19.53 -18.37
CA CYS A 212 -18.00 -19.70 -17.36
C CYS A 212 -17.46 -20.62 -16.27
N TYR A 213 -17.26 -20.08 -15.06
CA TYR A 213 -16.66 -20.82 -13.94
C TYR A 213 -17.68 -21.79 -13.31
N TYR A 214 -17.24 -23.01 -12.99
CA TYR A 214 -18.08 -24.00 -12.29
C TYR A 214 -18.39 -23.62 -10.84
N GLY A 215 -17.64 -22.70 -10.24
CA GLY A 215 -17.69 -22.42 -8.82
C GLY A 215 -16.75 -23.33 -8.02
N LYS A 216 -16.41 -22.91 -6.80
CA LYS A 216 -15.56 -23.69 -5.90
C LYS A 216 -16.37 -24.85 -5.33
N ILE A 217 -16.18 -26.04 -5.88
CA ILE A 217 -16.91 -27.24 -5.48
C ILE A 217 -15.90 -28.32 -5.10
N ASP A 218 -15.93 -28.76 -3.85
CA ASP A 218 -15.17 -29.92 -3.39
C ASP A 218 -15.84 -31.20 -3.90
N GLY A 219 -15.22 -31.87 -4.87
CA GLY A 219 -15.73 -33.12 -5.39
C GLY A 219 -15.03 -33.63 -6.64
N ASN A 220 -15.17 -34.93 -6.89
CA ASN A 220 -14.64 -35.56 -8.10
C ASN A 220 -15.54 -35.36 -9.33
N VAL A 221 -16.79 -34.90 -9.14
CA VAL A 221 -17.76 -34.65 -10.20
C VAL A 221 -18.29 -33.24 -10.04
N LEU A 222 -18.09 -32.44 -11.07
CA LEU A 222 -18.59 -31.08 -11.16
C LEU A 222 -19.76 -31.03 -12.15
N GLU A 223 -20.77 -30.21 -11.86
CA GLU A 223 -21.95 -30.04 -12.71
C GLU A 223 -22.23 -28.56 -12.95
N TYR A 224 -22.37 -28.18 -14.21
CA TYR A 224 -22.75 -26.83 -14.62
C TYR A 224 -24.03 -26.92 -15.46
N THR A 225 -25.12 -26.32 -14.98
CA THR A 225 -26.43 -26.40 -15.63
C THR A 225 -26.80 -25.07 -16.24
N ARG A 226 -27.27 -25.08 -17.50
CA ARG A 226 -27.53 -23.87 -18.26
C ARG A 226 -28.64 -24.02 -19.30
N MET A 227 -29.32 -22.92 -19.60
CA MET A 227 -30.20 -22.83 -20.78
C MET A 227 -29.37 -22.65 -22.05
N ILE A 228 -29.59 -23.54 -23.02
CA ILE A 228 -28.83 -23.62 -24.26
C ILE A 228 -29.76 -23.38 -25.47
N PRO A 229 -29.34 -22.57 -26.45
CA PRO A 229 -30.17 -22.28 -27.61
C PRO A 229 -30.23 -23.50 -28.57
N PRO A 230 -31.33 -23.75 -29.30
CA PRO A 230 -31.48 -24.90 -30.22
C PRO A 230 -30.62 -24.92 -31.50
N GLY A 231 -29.63 -25.80 -31.61
CA GLY A 231 -28.76 -25.84 -32.79
C GLY A 231 -27.51 -26.66 -32.54
N ASP A 232 -26.44 -26.31 -33.24
CA ASP A 232 -25.13 -26.93 -33.04
C ASP A 232 -24.42 -26.25 -31.86
N LEU A 233 -24.28 -26.99 -30.76
CA LEU A 233 -23.54 -26.56 -29.58
C LEU A 233 -22.12 -27.11 -29.65
N CYS A 234 -21.14 -26.20 -29.66
CA CYS A 234 -19.73 -26.55 -29.52
C CYS A 234 -19.18 -25.91 -28.23
N TYR A 235 -18.44 -26.69 -27.44
CA TYR A 235 -17.85 -26.21 -26.20
C TYR A 235 -16.55 -26.94 -25.85
N PHE A 236 -15.80 -26.37 -24.92
CA PHE A 236 -14.59 -26.97 -24.34
C PHE A 236 -14.38 -26.48 -22.90
N PHE A 237 -13.40 -27.06 -22.21
CA PHE A 237 -13.07 -26.76 -20.82
C PHE A 237 -11.67 -26.16 -20.69
N SER A 238 -11.40 -25.43 -19.61
CA SER A 238 -10.04 -25.01 -19.24
C SER A 238 -9.86 -25.01 -17.72
N ASN A 239 -8.62 -25.23 -17.25
CA ASN A 239 -8.30 -25.37 -15.82
C ASN A 239 -7.40 -24.24 -15.27
N GLY A 240 -7.16 -23.19 -16.07
CA GLY A 240 -6.29 -22.05 -15.70
C GLY A 240 -4.80 -22.36 -15.50
N GLN A 241 -4.38 -23.63 -15.48
CA GLN A 241 -3.00 -24.07 -15.23
C GLN A 241 -2.31 -24.49 -16.54
N GLY A 242 -2.06 -23.54 -17.45
CA GLY A 242 -1.21 -23.77 -18.62
C GLY A 242 -1.80 -24.65 -19.74
N ASP A 243 -2.84 -25.44 -19.48
CA ASP A 243 -3.59 -26.15 -20.52
C ASP A 243 -4.53 -25.16 -21.23
N GLU A 244 -4.22 -24.87 -22.50
CA GLU A 244 -4.96 -23.89 -23.31
C GLU A 244 -6.39 -24.35 -23.66
N GLN A 245 -6.64 -25.67 -23.64
CA GLN A 245 -7.91 -26.29 -24.01
C GLN A 245 -7.98 -27.73 -23.51
N ASN A 246 -9.09 -28.10 -22.86
CA ASN A 246 -9.42 -29.46 -22.46
C ASN A 246 -10.73 -29.94 -23.11
N ILE A 247 -10.68 -31.07 -23.81
CA ILE A 247 -11.86 -31.73 -24.39
C ILE A 247 -12.22 -32.93 -23.53
N ALA A 248 -13.45 -32.95 -23.02
CA ALA A 248 -13.91 -34.05 -22.17
C ALA A 248 -13.94 -35.36 -22.98
N ASN A 249 -13.27 -36.40 -22.48
CA ASN A 249 -13.12 -37.70 -23.14
C ASN A 249 -14.42 -38.52 -23.16
N ASP A 250 -15.28 -38.32 -22.16
CA ASP A 250 -16.55 -39.01 -21.97
C ASP A 250 -17.74 -38.30 -22.64
N HIS A 251 -17.50 -37.15 -23.28
CA HIS A 251 -18.50 -36.40 -24.03
C HIS A 251 -18.34 -36.63 -25.53
N THR A 252 -19.41 -36.39 -26.32
CA THR A 252 -19.32 -36.45 -27.79
C THR A 252 -18.36 -35.38 -28.30
N GLN A 253 -17.43 -35.76 -29.19
CA GLN A 253 -16.41 -34.88 -29.74
C GLN A 253 -16.61 -34.67 -31.24
N GLN A 254 -16.29 -33.48 -31.72
CA GLN A 254 -16.32 -33.12 -33.14
C GLN A 254 -15.02 -32.41 -33.54
N LYS A 255 -14.46 -32.80 -34.69
CA LYS A 255 -13.32 -32.11 -35.29
C LYS A 255 -13.77 -30.80 -35.93
N VAL A 256 -13.02 -29.72 -35.70
CA VAL A 256 -13.30 -28.42 -36.32
C VAL A 256 -12.84 -28.46 -37.78
N GLY A 257 -13.74 -28.22 -38.74
CA GLY A 257 -13.50 -28.46 -40.17
C GLY A 257 -12.47 -27.53 -40.84
N VAL A 258 -12.25 -26.35 -40.26
CA VAL A 258 -11.17 -25.41 -40.62
C VAL A 258 -10.49 -25.04 -39.32
N GLU A 259 -9.16 -25.08 -39.24
CA GLU A 259 -8.45 -24.61 -38.05
C GLU A 259 -8.83 -23.14 -37.79
N SER A 260 -9.70 -22.92 -36.81
CA SER A 260 -10.15 -21.60 -36.42
C SER A 260 -9.23 -21.10 -35.33
N LEU A 261 -8.33 -20.17 -35.66
CA LEU A 261 -7.68 -19.36 -34.65
C LEU A 261 -8.77 -18.51 -34.00
N LEU A 262 -9.09 -18.80 -32.75
CA LEU A 262 -9.97 -17.94 -31.97
C LEU A 262 -9.13 -16.83 -31.38
N ASP A 263 -9.20 -15.65 -32.00
CA ASP A 263 -8.60 -14.45 -31.43
C ASP A 263 -9.39 -13.99 -30.18
N ASP A 264 -8.65 -13.44 -29.20
CA ASP A 264 -9.18 -12.75 -28.02
C ASP A 264 -10.09 -13.60 -27.09
N VAL A 265 -9.81 -14.89 -26.94
CA VAL A 265 -10.54 -15.72 -25.96
C VAL A 265 -9.96 -15.48 -24.56
N LYS A 266 -10.84 -15.27 -23.57
CA LYS A 266 -10.43 -15.22 -22.16
C LYS A 266 -10.44 -16.63 -21.60
N LEU A 267 -9.29 -17.12 -21.15
CA LEU A 267 -9.17 -18.41 -20.46
C LEU A 267 -9.39 -18.26 -18.95
N ILE A 268 -8.93 -17.14 -18.40
CA ILE A 268 -9.14 -16.71 -17.01
C ILE A 268 -9.56 -15.24 -17.08
N GLU A 269 -10.33 -14.77 -16.09
CA GLU A 269 -10.63 -13.35 -15.95
C GLU A 269 -9.34 -12.51 -15.88
N GLY A 270 -9.11 -11.67 -16.90
CA GLY A 270 -8.00 -10.71 -16.96
C GLY A 270 -6.94 -10.97 -18.04
N GLU A 271 -6.79 -12.20 -18.53
CA GLU A 271 -5.84 -12.53 -19.61
C GLU A 271 -6.56 -12.99 -20.89
N LYS A 272 -6.40 -12.22 -21.98
CA LYS A 272 -6.84 -12.64 -23.32
C LYS A 272 -5.70 -13.39 -24.01
N LYS A 273 -6.01 -14.54 -24.61
CA LYS A 273 -5.06 -15.32 -25.40
C LYS A 273 -5.74 -15.80 -26.69
N ASN A 274 -4.94 -15.98 -27.73
CA ASN A 274 -5.40 -16.59 -28.97
C ASN A 274 -5.34 -18.11 -28.79
N ILE A 275 -6.45 -18.80 -29.06
CA ILE A 275 -6.54 -20.26 -28.90
C ILE A 275 -6.73 -20.90 -30.27
N LYS A 276 -5.96 -21.93 -30.56
CA LYS A 276 -6.14 -22.73 -31.77
C LYS A 276 -7.07 -23.91 -31.50
N LEU A 277 -8.34 -23.81 -31.90
CA LEU A 277 -9.30 -24.92 -31.75
C LEU A 277 -9.13 -25.95 -32.88
N THR A 278 -8.83 -27.20 -32.50
CA THR A 278 -8.80 -28.35 -33.44
C THR A 278 -9.96 -29.33 -33.24
N HIS A 279 -10.43 -29.46 -32.00
CA HIS A 279 -11.55 -30.33 -31.59
C HIS A 279 -12.44 -29.57 -30.60
N THR A 280 -13.71 -29.96 -30.49
CA THR A 280 -14.63 -29.46 -29.46
C THR A 280 -15.50 -30.61 -28.94
N ASN A 281 -16.01 -30.48 -27.72
CA ASN A 281 -17.20 -31.24 -27.34
C ASN A 281 -18.41 -30.70 -28.12
N TYR A 282 -19.35 -31.59 -28.46
CA TYR A 282 -20.47 -31.27 -29.35
C TYR A 282 -21.79 -31.86 -28.85
N ALA A 283 -22.87 -31.12 -29.04
CA ALA A 283 -24.23 -31.62 -28.90
C ALA A 283 -25.17 -30.95 -29.92
N LYS A 284 -26.13 -31.73 -30.47
CA LYS A 284 -27.25 -31.17 -31.24
C LYS A 284 -28.41 -30.87 -30.31
N VAL A 285 -28.71 -29.60 -30.11
CA VAL A 285 -29.76 -29.14 -29.20
C VAL A 285 -31.07 -29.00 -29.97
N ALA A 286 -32.11 -29.71 -29.52
CA ALA A 286 -33.42 -29.68 -30.17
C ALA A 286 -34.19 -28.41 -29.82
N VAL A 287 -35.18 -28.05 -30.65
CA VAL A 287 -36.11 -26.96 -30.33
C VAL A 287 -37.11 -27.46 -29.27
N LYS A 288 -37.09 -26.84 -28.10
CA LYS A 288 -38.02 -27.15 -27.01
C LYS A 288 -39.34 -26.43 -27.21
N THR A 289 -40.41 -27.19 -27.45
CA THR A 289 -41.76 -26.61 -27.65
C THR A 289 -42.57 -26.52 -26.35
N ASN A 290 -42.19 -27.29 -25.33
CA ASN A 290 -42.98 -27.50 -24.09
C ASN A 290 -42.16 -27.09 -22.86
N MET A 291 -41.59 -25.88 -22.86
CA MET A 291 -40.82 -25.35 -21.73
C MET A 291 -41.71 -25.08 -20.51
N PHE A 292 -43.01 -24.91 -20.72
CA PHE A 292 -44.00 -24.61 -19.68
C PHE A 292 -45.14 -25.63 -19.66
N VAL A 293 -45.74 -25.83 -18.49
CA VAL A 293 -47.08 -26.40 -18.33
C VAL A 293 -47.98 -25.28 -17.84
N GLN A 294 -48.97 -24.89 -18.65
CA GLN A 294 -49.67 -23.62 -18.43
C GLN A 294 -48.62 -22.50 -18.32
N TYR A 295 -48.48 -21.83 -17.16
CA TYR A 295 -47.48 -20.79 -16.93
C TYR A 295 -46.42 -21.20 -15.90
N THR A 296 -46.33 -22.49 -15.57
CA THR A 296 -45.26 -23.04 -14.70
C THR A 296 -44.10 -23.56 -15.55
N PRO A 297 -42.86 -23.08 -15.33
CA PRO A 297 -41.68 -23.53 -16.07
C PRO A 297 -41.32 -24.99 -15.73
N ARG A 298 -40.83 -25.75 -16.73
CA ARG A 298 -40.28 -27.11 -16.60
C ARG A 298 -38.75 -27.13 -16.53
N THR A 299 -38.15 -26.01 -16.13
CA THR A 299 -36.70 -25.82 -16.01
C THR A 299 -36.37 -25.40 -14.58
N ASN A 300 -35.21 -25.80 -14.09
CA ASN A 300 -34.68 -25.40 -12.78
C ASN A 300 -33.80 -24.14 -12.90
N VAL A 301 -33.18 -23.92 -14.08
CA VAL A 301 -32.40 -22.72 -14.37
C VAL A 301 -33.31 -21.52 -14.44
N LYS A 302 -33.05 -20.56 -13.56
CA LYS A 302 -33.73 -19.26 -13.54
C LYS A 302 -33.01 -18.26 -14.45
N PRO A 303 -33.74 -17.35 -15.11
CA PRO A 303 -33.14 -16.26 -15.86
C PRO A 303 -32.39 -15.30 -14.92
N ARG A 304 -31.38 -14.62 -15.47
CA ARG A 304 -30.62 -13.56 -14.79
C ARG A 304 -29.87 -13.99 -13.53
N ILE A 305 -29.46 -15.25 -13.47
CA ILE A 305 -28.48 -15.72 -12.48
C ILE A 305 -27.08 -15.50 -13.07
N ARG A 306 -26.23 -14.76 -12.36
CA ARG A 306 -24.83 -14.56 -12.74
C ARG A 306 -24.05 -15.85 -12.47
N ASP A 307 -23.09 -16.16 -13.34
CA ASP A 307 -22.15 -17.26 -13.08
C ASP A 307 -21.30 -16.94 -11.83
N PRO A 308 -20.80 -17.96 -11.12
CA PRO A 308 -19.81 -17.76 -10.07
C PRO A 308 -18.60 -16.97 -10.57
N GLU A 309 -18.12 -16.01 -9.80
CA GLU A 309 -16.90 -15.26 -10.12
C GLU A 309 -15.68 -16.03 -9.61
N PHE A 310 -14.64 -16.16 -10.44
CA PHE A 310 -13.37 -16.76 -10.02
C PHE A 310 -12.47 -15.68 -9.46
N ILE A 311 -12.23 -15.70 -8.16
CA ILE A 311 -11.28 -14.82 -7.49
C ILE A 311 -9.97 -15.62 -7.32
N PRO A 312 -8.89 -15.29 -8.06
CA PRO A 312 -7.61 -15.95 -7.87
C PRO A 312 -7.08 -15.71 -6.46
N ASP A 313 -6.39 -16.69 -5.87
CA ASP A 313 -5.73 -16.49 -4.60
C ASP A 313 -4.78 -15.29 -4.66
N LYS A 314 -4.92 -14.37 -3.69
CA LYS A 314 -4.01 -13.23 -3.56
C LYS A 314 -2.60 -13.79 -3.41
N LYS A 315 -1.71 -13.53 -4.38
CA LYS A 315 -0.28 -13.82 -4.21
C LYS A 315 0.19 -13.16 -2.91
N LYS A 316 0.54 -13.95 -1.89
CA LYS A 316 1.15 -13.44 -0.66
C LYS A 316 2.36 -12.60 -1.05
N LYS A 317 2.34 -11.31 -0.70
CA LYS A 317 3.43 -10.40 -1.02
C LYS A 317 4.68 -10.91 -0.27
N THR A 318 5.75 -11.22 -0.98
CA THR A 318 7.01 -11.62 -0.37
C THR A 318 7.74 -10.37 0.13
N LYS A 319 7.97 -10.25 1.44
CA LYS A 319 8.73 -9.12 2.01
C LYS A 319 10.22 -9.51 2.02
N LYS A 320 11.06 -8.74 1.32
CA LYS A 320 12.52 -8.91 1.42
C LYS A 320 12.98 -8.66 2.85
N LYS A 321 13.81 -9.55 3.38
CA LYS A 321 14.44 -9.37 4.68
C LYS A 321 15.25 -8.07 4.72
N TRP A 322 15.05 -7.29 5.77
CA TRP A 322 15.75 -6.02 5.92
C TRP A 322 17.25 -6.24 6.18
N THR A 323 18.09 -5.47 5.49
CA THR A 323 19.54 -5.42 5.74
C THR A 323 20.03 -3.97 5.67
N PHE A 324 21.11 -3.64 6.39
CA PHE A 324 21.65 -2.28 6.39
C PHE A 324 21.97 -1.71 4.98
N PRO A 325 22.51 -2.48 4.01
CA PRO A 325 22.82 -1.97 2.67
C PRO A 325 21.61 -1.51 1.87
N ILE A 326 20.39 -1.99 2.17
CA ILE A 326 19.17 -1.55 1.49
C ILE A 326 18.50 -0.36 2.20
N SER A 327 19.04 0.07 3.33
CA SER A 327 18.47 1.13 4.17
C SER A 327 18.81 2.53 3.67
N LEU A 328 18.13 3.59 4.14
CA LEU A 328 18.51 4.98 3.88
C LEU A 328 19.81 5.39 4.57
N MET A 329 20.21 4.64 5.60
CA MET A 329 21.39 4.94 6.41
C MET A 329 22.67 4.34 5.79
N TYR A 330 22.57 3.58 4.69
CA TYR A 330 23.69 2.80 4.12
C TYR A 330 24.93 3.64 3.76
N LYS A 331 24.76 4.94 3.49
CA LYS A 331 25.88 5.86 3.20
C LYS A 331 26.68 6.23 4.44
N TRP A 332 26.16 5.91 5.63
CA TRP A 332 26.86 6.11 6.89
C TRP A 332 27.98 5.08 7.03
N LYS A 333 29.20 5.57 7.29
CA LYS A 333 30.40 4.72 7.29
C LYS A 333 30.90 4.54 8.73
N PRO A 334 30.90 3.31 9.25
CA PRO A 334 31.51 3.02 10.55
C PRO A 334 33.03 3.22 10.51
N ASP A 335 33.56 3.45 11.70
CA ASP A 335 34.99 3.56 11.91
C ASP A 335 35.67 2.23 11.57
N THR A 336 36.65 2.27 10.67
CA THR A 336 37.51 1.12 10.36
C THR A 336 38.84 1.22 11.10
N GLU A 337 39.50 0.10 11.36
CA GLU A 337 40.84 0.10 11.99
C GLU A 337 41.83 1.02 11.26
N ASP A 338 41.80 1.04 9.92
CA ASP A 338 42.61 1.93 9.09
C ASP A 338 42.28 3.43 9.31
N LEU A 339 41.00 3.79 9.41
CA LEU A 339 40.60 5.17 9.69
C LEU A 339 41.11 5.61 11.08
N ILE A 340 40.98 4.74 12.06
CA ILE A 340 41.42 4.99 13.44
C ILE A 340 42.94 5.12 13.53
N ALA A 341 43.67 4.26 12.82
CA ALA A 341 45.12 4.37 12.71
C ALA A 341 45.54 5.71 12.07
N LYS A 342 44.86 6.14 11.00
CA LYS A 342 45.11 7.44 10.36
C LYS A 342 44.82 8.63 11.30
N CYS A 343 43.72 8.57 12.05
CA CYS A 343 43.41 9.58 13.07
C CYS A 343 44.49 9.61 14.16
N PHE A 344 44.94 8.44 14.65
CA PHE A 344 46.03 8.35 15.62
C PHE A 344 47.32 8.96 15.09
N ASP A 345 47.78 8.58 13.90
CA ASP A 345 49.03 9.07 13.35
C ASP A 345 49.00 10.59 13.11
N PHE A 346 47.84 11.12 12.67
CA PHE A 346 47.62 12.56 12.56
C PHE A 346 47.69 13.26 13.92
N ASP A 347 46.94 12.80 14.91
CA ASP A 347 46.92 13.41 16.25
C ASP A 347 48.27 13.28 16.96
N TRP A 348 48.96 12.14 16.80
CA TRP A 348 50.31 11.91 17.31
C TRP A 348 51.29 12.94 16.74
N SER A 349 51.21 13.24 15.44
CA SER A 349 52.07 14.24 14.79
C SER A 349 51.86 15.66 15.30
N LEU A 350 50.66 15.98 15.80
CA LEU A 350 50.34 17.27 16.42
C LEU A 350 50.65 17.31 17.91
N SER A 351 50.70 16.15 18.56
CA SER A 351 50.98 16.04 20.00
C SER A 351 52.41 16.46 20.34
N ARG A 352 52.62 16.86 21.59
CA ARG A 352 53.95 17.19 22.12
C ARG A 352 54.46 16.13 23.10
N ILE A 353 54.02 14.88 22.93
CA ILE A 353 54.45 13.74 23.76
C ILE A 353 55.98 13.54 23.65
N LEU A 354 56.56 13.76 22.47
CA LEU A 354 58.03 13.80 22.24
C LEU A 354 58.77 14.84 23.10
N LYS A 355 58.07 15.87 23.61
CA LYS A 355 58.65 16.84 24.55
C LYS A 355 58.65 16.34 25.98
N VAL A 356 57.74 15.43 26.33
CA VAL A 356 57.60 14.79 27.65
C VAL A 356 58.55 13.60 27.77
N ILE A 357 58.54 12.69 26.78
CA ILE A 357 59.32 11.46 26.80
C ILE A 357 60.56 11.61 25.92
N LYS A 358 61.75 11.51 26.52
CA LYS A 358 63.04 11.67 25.81
C LYS A 358 63.69 10.37 25.38
N LYS A 359 63.38 9.27 26.08
CA LYS A 359 63.92 7.94 25.77
C LYS A 359 63.12 7.35 24.61
N GLU A 360 63.81 6.94 23.55
CA GLU A 360 63.19 6.47 22.31
C GLU A 360 62.44 5.14 22.49
N ASP A 361 62.98 4.23 23.31
CA ASP A 361 62.34 2.95 23.63
C ASP A 361 61.02 3.14 24.40
N GLU A 362 60.99 4.04 25.38
CA GLU A 362 59.78 4.37 26.14
C GLU A 362 58.74 5.09 25.29
N LEU A 363 59.20 5.98 24.40
CA LEU A 363 58.33 6.71 23.49
C LEU A 363 57.60 5.74 22.54
N GLU A 364 58.31 4.77 21.97
CA GLU A 364 57.70 3.80 21.06
C GLU A 364 56.70 2.89 21.79
N LYS A 365 57.01 2.44 23.02
CA LYS A 365 56.05 1.69 23.84
C LYS A 365 54.78 2.49 24.13
N VAL A 366 54.91 3.77 24.50
CA VAL A 366 53.75 4.66 24.70
C VAL A 366 52.97 4.89 23.41
N ARG A 367 53.66 5.03 22.27
CA ARG A 367 53.02 5.15 20.96
C ARG A 367 52.17 3.93 20.65
N VAL A 368 52.72 2.73 20.77
CA VAL A 368 52.00 1.46 20.54
C VAL A 368 50.81 1.34 21.49
N PHE A 369 51.03 1.59 22.78
CA PHE A 369 49.97 1.50 23.80
C PHE A 369 48.77 2.42 23.51
N LEU A 370 49.04 3.68 23.14
CA LEU A 370 48.02 4.63 22.78
C LEU A 370 47.34 4.28 21.46
N LYS A 371 48.08 3.79 20.46
CA LYS A 371 47.53 3.40 19.16
C LYS A 371 46.49 2.29 19.29
N GLU A 372 46.78 1.26 20.09
CA GLU A 372 45.87 0.15 20.37
C GLU A 372 44.57 0.59 21.06
N ARG A 373 44.61 1.69 21.83
CA ARG A 373 43.49 2.19 22.64
C ARG A 373 42.89 3.48 22.11
N TYR A 374 43.34 3.97 20.96
CA TYR A 374 43.05 5.32 20.49
C TYR A 374 41.55 5.55 20.24
N GLN A 375 40.81 4.52 19.81
CA GLN A 375 39.35 4.60 19.65
C GLN A 375 38.66 5.06 20.95
N TYR A 376 39.10 4.58 22.11
CA TYR A 376 38.52 4.92 23.39
C TYR A 376 38.83 6.38 23.77
N PHE A 377 40.06 6.85 23.56
CA PHE A 377 40.42 8.26 23.76
C PHE A 377 39.58 9.18 22.86
N LYS A 378 39.43 8.82 21.58
CA LYS A 378 38.61 9.57 20.62
C LYS A 378 37.14 9.62 21.05
N ASN A 379 36.55 8.47 21.38
CA ASN A 379 35.14 8.39 21.76
C ASN A 379 34.85 9.20 23.03
N THR A 380 35.70 9.07 24.05
CA THR A 380 35.62 9.88 25.27
C THR A 380 35.77 11.35 24.95
N TYR A 381 36.78 11.75 24.16
CA TYR A 381 36.96 13.14 23.75
C TYR A 381 35.69 13.69 23.09
N LYS A 382 35.15 12.94 22.13
CA LYS A 382 33.97 13.34 21.37
C LYS A 382 32.79 13.58 22.30
N TYR A 383 32.59 12.73 23.32
CA TYR A 383 31.54 12.91 24.33
C TYR A 383 31.73 14.20 25.13
N TYR A 384 32.86 14.36 25.84
CA TYR A 384 33.08 15.53 26.70
C TYR A 384 33.15 16.85 25.93
N ALA A 385 33.57 16.82 24.66
CA ALA A 385 33.56 18.00 23.79
C ALA A 385 32.15 18.52 23.48
N THR A 386 31.09 17.73 23.74
CA THR A 386 29.68 18.15 23.54
C THR A 386 29.09 18.90 24.73
N LEU A 387 29.62 18.72 25.94
CA LEU A 387 29.03 19.27 27.16
C LEU A 387 29.04 20.81 27.17
N ASN A 388 30.12 21.40 26.66
CA ASN A 388 30.23 22.86 26.53
C ASN A 388 31.28 23.22 25.45
N PRO A 389 30.94 23.13 24.15
CA PRO A 389 31.86 23.46 23.08
C PRO A 389 32.22 24.95 23.08
N VAL A 390 33.36 25.29 22.47
CA VAL A 390 33.79 26.69 22.34
C VAL A 390 33.19 27.24 21.04
N GLN A 391 32.08 27.96 21.15
CA GLN A 391 31.27 28.35 19.99
C GLN A 391 30.87 27.11 19.19
N ASP A 392 31.21 27.04 17.90
CA ASP A 392 30.99 25.89 17.03
C ASP A 392 32.18 24.91 17.00
N VAL A 393 33.25 25.13 17.78
CA VAL A 393 34.43 24.27 17.83
C VAL A 393 34.31 23.22 18.93
N TRP A 394 34.40 21.94 18.55
CA TRP A 394 34.42 20.82 19.48
C TRP A 394 35.74 20.82 20.27
N GLY A 395 35.65 21.07 21.57
CA GLY A 395 36.79 21.07 22.47
C GLY A 395 36.32 20.93 23.90
N ILE A 396 37.10 20.25 24.73
CA ILE A 396 36.77 20.08 26.14
C ILE A 396 37.27 21.31 26.89
N GLN A 397 36.37 22.07 27.51
CA GLN A 397 36.74 23.18 28.37
C GLN A 397 37.14 22.70 29.77
N THR A 398 37.79 23.57 30.55
CA THR A 398 38.29 23.23 31.90
C THR A 398 37.21 22.60 32.78
N GLY A 399 35.99 23.13 32.80
CA GLY A 399 34.89 22.59 33.62
C GLY A 399 34.58 21.11 33.31
N ALA A 400 34.32 20.80 32.04
CA ALA A 400 34.04 19.43 31.58
C ALA A 400 35.24 18.48 31.77
N PHE A 401 36.47 19.00 31.69
CA PHE A 401 37.66 18.19 31.96
C PHE A 401 37.78 17.84 33.45
N PHE A 402 37.54 18.79 34.35
CA PHE A 402 37.56 18.51 35.79
C PHE A 402 36.41 17.62 36.24
N GLU A 403 35.25 17.70 35.59
CA GLU A 403 34.16 16.72 35.75
C GLU A 403 34.65 15.30 35.41
N LEU A 404 35.30 15.12 34.26
CA LEU A 404 35.91 13.83 33.91
C LEU A 404 36.97 13.38 34.92
N VAL A 405 37.85 14.27 35.37
CA VAL A 405 38.89 13.95 36.39
C VAL A 405 38.25 13.47 37.69
N ASN A 406 37.14 14.08 38.10
CA ASN A 406 36.38 13.67 39.29
C ASN A 406 35.73 12.30 39.10
N GLU A 407 35.10 12.05 37.95
CA GLU A 407 34.50 10.75 37.64
C GLU A 407 35.52 9.61 37.60
N LEU A 408 36.76 9.92 37.19
CA LEU A 408 37.89 8.99 37.19
C LEU A 408 38.51 8.78 38.57
N ASN A 409 38.11 9.55 39.59
CA ASN A 409 38.71 9.55 40.94
C ASN A 409 40.24 9.71 40.90
N LEU A 410 40.72 10.64 40.08
CA LEU A 410 42.14 10.81 39.80
C LEU A 410 42.88 11.57 40.92
N ILE A 411 42.15 12.45 41.62
CA ILE A 411 42.64 13.30 42.72
C ILE A 411 42.57 12.51 44.03
N ASP A 412 43.63 12.59 44.81
CA ASP A 412 43.78 11.83 46.05
C ASP A 412 44.66 12.58 47.08
N ASN A 413 45.22 11.85 48.05
CA ASN A 413 46.07 12.43 49.08
C ASN A 413 47.38 13.02 48.52
N LEU A 414 47.91 12.51 47.41
CA LEU A 414 49.17 12.90 46.80
C LEU A 414 49.00 13.77 45.54
N VAL A 415 48.01 13.49 44.70
CA VAL A 415 47.67 14.29 43.51
C VAL A 415 46.55 15.27 43.82
N LYS A 416 46.79 16.58 43.67
CA LYS A 416 45.84 17.65 43.95
C LYS A 416 45.32 18.32 42.68
N ASP A 417 44.22 19.07 42.79
CA ASP A 417 43.67 19.89 41.69
C ASP A 417 44.72 20.79 41.02
N ALA A 418 45.62 21.37 41.83
CA ALA A 418 46.69 22.22 41.34
C ALA A 418 47.64 21.47 40.39
N ASP A 419 47.95 20.21 40.68
CA ASP A 419 48.82 19.37 39.85
C ASP A 419 48.17 19.07 38.49
N VAL A 420 46.88 18.73 38.52
CA VAL A 420 46.06 18.51 37.31
C VAL A 420 45.98 19.79 36.47
N ASN A 421 45.72 20.93 37.12
CA ASN A 421 45.61 22.23 36.45
C ASN A 421 46.93 22.66 35.79
N ILE A 422 48.08 22.35 36.39
CA ILE A 422 49.39 22.61 35.79
C ILE A 422 49.54 21.80 34.50
N LYS A 423 49.17 20.51 34.49
CA LYS A 423 49.24 19.68 33.28
C LYS A 423 48.26 20.14 32.21
N TRP A 424 47.03 20.48 32.61
CA TRP A 424 46.05 21.11 31.73
C TRP A 424 46.60 22.37 31.06
N THR A 425 47.14 23.30 31.85
CA THR A 425 47.71 24.55 31.38
C THR A 425 48.87 24.32 30.40
N SER A 426 49.72 23.33 30.65
CA SER A 426 50.81 22.94 29.75
C SER A 426 50.31 22.46 28.37
N VAL A 427 49.17 21.77 28.35
CA VAL A 427 48.57 21.22 27.14
C VAL A 427 47.92 22.33 26.28
N ILE A 428 47.18 23.26 26.89
CA ILE A 428 46.53 24.34 26.15
C ILE A 428 47.52 25.43 25.68
N SER A 429 48.55 25.73 26.47
CA SER A 429 49.42 26.90 26.25
C SER A 429 50.44 26.79 25.12
N GLY A 430 50.68 25.59 24.58
CA GLY A 430 51.72 25.39 23.56
C GLY A 430 51.24 24.77 22.26
N GLY A 431 49.97 24.95 21.92
CA GLY A 431 49.44 24.69 20.58
C GLY A 431 49.81 25.79 19.57
N GLU A 432 49.45 25.57 18.30
CA GLU A 432 49.66 26.54 17.21
C GLU A 432 48.82 27.80 17.44
N LYS A 433 49.48 28.96 17.58
CA LYS A 433 48.81 30.24 17.84
C LYS A 433 48.06 30.71 16.60
N GLY A 434 46.81 31.13 16.79
CA GLY A 434 46.00 31.77 15.75
C GLY A 434 45.10 30.83 14.94
N ASN A 435 45.12 29.52 15.21
CA ASN A 435 44.14 28.60 14.61
C ASN A 435 42.80 28.70 15.37
N PRO A 436 41.71 29.18 14.74
CA PRO A 436 40.42 29.34 15.41
C PRO A 436 39.82 28.01 15.85
N ARG A 437 40.22 26.88 15.23
CA ARG A 437 39.79 25.52 15.62
C ARG A 437 40.63 24.92 16.73
N ASN A 438 41.62 25.64 17.26
CA ASN A 438 42.41 25.25 18.42
C ASN A 438 42.29 26.33 19.51
N PRO A 439 41.11 26.43 20.16
CA PRO A 439 40.83 27.49 21.11
C PRO A 439 41.74 27.40 22.34
N ILE A 440 42.25 28.54 22.82
CA ILE A 440 43.19 28.62 23.96
C ILE A 440 42.56 28.10 25.28
N GLN A 441 41.23 28.07 25.36
CA GLN A 441 40.46 27.72 26.55
C GLN A 441 39.91 26.29 26.56
N ALA A 442 40.24 25.47 25.56
CA ALA A 442 39.80 24.08 25.50
C ALA A 442 40.89 23.17 24.92
N VAL A 443 40.78 21.87 25.18
CA VAL A 443 41.64 20.85 24.56
C VAL A 443 40.93 20.18 23.39
N ASN A 444 41.66 20.02 22.29
CA ASN A 444 41.24 19.25 21.11
C ASN A 444 41.65 17.77 21.21
N ARG A 445 41.26 16.95 20.24
CA ARG A 445 41.46 15.48 20.26
C ARG A 445 42.91 15.05 20.53
N HIS A 446 43.88 15.62 19.81
CA HIS A 446 45.32 15.33 20.02
C HIS A 446 45.85 15.77 21.40
N GLN A 447 45.39 16.92 21.90
CA GLN A 447 45.73 17.44 23.23
C GLN A 447 45.09 16.60 24.34
N PHE A 448 43.88 16.10 24.11
CA PHE A 448 43.22 15.18 25.02
C PHE A 448 43.99 13.87 25.14
N MET A 449 44.53 13.32 24.05
CA MET A 449 45.44 12.17 24.12
C MET A 449 46.72 12.50 24.91
N GLU A 450 47.33 13.66 24.67
CA GLU A 450 48.57 14.09 25.33
C GLU A 450 48.43 14.28 26.85
N ILE A 451 47.29 14.79 27.33
CA ILE A 451 47.13 15.14 28.75
C ILE A 451 47.22 13.92 29.67
N TRP A 452 46.76 12.76 29.20
CA TRP A 452 46.81 11.52 30.00
C TRP A 452 48.23 11.00 30.18
N VAL A 453 49.10 11.17 29.17
CA VAL A 453 50.53 10.88 29.31
C VAL A 453 51.14 11.77 30.40
N ARG A 454 50.84 13.07 30.39
CA ARG A 454 51.36 14.03 31.38
C ARG A 454 50.83 13.78 32.79
N LEU A 455 49.55 13.39 32.92
CA LEU A 455 48.95 13.06 34.21
C LEU A 455 49.48 11.73 34.76
N SER A 456 49.76 10.76 33.90
CA SER A 456 50.37 9.50 34.31
C SER A 456 51.78 9.71 34.89
N GLU A 457 52.59 10.56 34.23
CA GLU A 457 53.90 10.97 34.73
C GLU A 457 53.78 11.69 36.08
N GLU A 458 52.86 12.65 36.20
CA GLU A 458 52.66 13.37 37.46
C GLU A 458 52.30 12.43 38.60
N LYS A 459 51.29 11.57 38.39
CA LYS A 459 50.80 10.67 39.42
C LYS A 459 51.83 9.62 39.79
N TYR A 460 52.29 8.80 38.83
CA TYR A 460 53.05 7.60 39.16
C TYR A 460 54.57 7.82 39.24
N ILE A 461 55.12 8.79 38.49
CA ILE A 461 56.57 9.05 38.49
C ILE A 461 56.92 10.11 39.53
N PHE A 462 56.22 11.24 39.59
CA PHE A 462 56.59 12.34 40.48
C PHE A 462 55.98 12.27 41.87
N LYS A 463 54.68 12.00 41.98
CA LYS A 463 53.97 11.98 43.27
C LYS A 463 54.14 10.66 44.01
N TYR A 464 53.75 9.55 43.38
CA TYR A 464 53.82 8.22 43.97
C TYR A 464 55.21 7.59 43.88
N LYS A 465 56.00 7.94 42.86
CA LYS A 465 57.32 7.36 42.59
C LYS A 465 57.31 5.83 42.50
N SER A 466 56.19 5.27 42.01
CA SER A 466 56.01 3.82 41.87
C SER A 466 56.75 3.25 40.66
N THR A 467 57.06 4.09 39.68
CA THR A 467 57.81 3.71 38.46
C THR A 467 58.66 4.88 37.96
N GLN A 468 59.65 4.57 37.11
CA GLN A 468 60.42 5.55 36.33
C GLN A 468 60.14 5.44 34.82
N SER A 469 59.30 4.48 34.41
CA SER A 469 58.91 4.24 33.02
C SER A 469 57.64 5.02 32.70
N HIS A 470 57.67 5.82 31.63
CA HIS A 470 56.50 6.53 31.12
C HIS A 470 55.44 5.56 30.59
N TYR A 471 55.88 4.46 29.98
CA TYR A 471 54.98 3.40 29.55
C TYR A 471 54.24 2.76 30.73
N GLU A 472 54.98 2.32 31.77
CA GLU A 472 54.35 1.70 32.94
C GLU A 472 53.44 2.68 33.69
N ALA A 473 53.82 3.96 33.79
CA ALA A 473 52.97 4.99 34.40
C ALA A 473 51.64 5.13 33.65
N LEU A 474 51.67 5.18 32.31
CA LEU A 474 50.48 5.28 31.49
C LEU A 474 49.62 4.01 31.56
N ARG A 475 50.25 2.83 31.59
CA ARG A 475 49.56 1.55 31.77
C ARG A 475 48.84 1.50 33.12
N MET A 476 49.52 1.86 34.21
CA MET A 476 48.90 1.95 35.55
C MET A 476 47.71 2.92 35.55
N LEU A 477 47.85 4.10 34.94
CA LEU A 477 46.75 5.06 34.84
C LEU A 477 45.55 4.48 34.08
N TRP A 478 45.81 3.76 32.99
CA TRP A 478 44.76 3.11 32.20
C TRP A 478 44.02 2.06 33.02
N ASP A 479 44.75 1.11 33.60
CA ASP A 479 44.21 -0.03 34.33
C ASP A 479 43.45 0.42 35.60
N GLU A 480 43.96 1.41 36.32
CA GLU A 480 43.37 1.86 37.59
C GLU A 480 42.20 2.83 37.41
N HIS A 481 42.23 3.68 36.37
CA HIS A 481 41.29 4.81 36.25
C HIS A 481 40.56 4.88 34.91
N LEU A 482 41.26 4.76 33.77
CA LEU A 482 40.67 5.12 32.46
C LEU A 482 39.80 4.01 31.87
N GLU A 483 40.23 2.74 31.92
CA GLU A 483 39.65 1.65 31.12
C GLU A 483 38.14 1.51 31.33
N LYS A 484 37.71 1.42 32.60
CA LYS A 484 36.30 1.24 32.97
C LYS A 484 35.43 2.39 32.46
N HIS A 485 35.98 3.60 32.38
CA HIS A 485 35.21 4.78 32.01
C HIS A 485 35.23 5.03 30.50
N PHE A 486 36.41 4.94 29.87
CA PHE A 486 36.62 5.28 28.47
C PHE A 486 35.95 4.28 27.52
N THR A 487 35.72 3.06 27.98
CA THR A 487 35.02 2.02 27.21
C THR A 487 33.49 2.21 27.15
N LYS A 488 32.91 3.17 27.88
CA LYS A 488 31.45 3.41 27.92
C LYS A 488 30.89 4.16 26.70
N PHE A 489 31.74 4.87 25.96
CA PHE A 489 31.31 5.86 24.96
C PHE A 489 31.18 5.31 23.53
N ASP A 490 30.91 4.02 23.37
CA ASP A 490 30.80 3.38 22.05
C ASP A 490 29.50 3.78 21.33
N GLN A 491 29.62 4.74 20.42
CA GLN A 491 28.51 5.21 19.60
C GLN A 491 28.14 4.24 18.48
N GLN A 492 29.06 3.37 18.06
CA GLN A 492 28.78 2.37 17.03
C GLN A 492 27.83 1.30 17.57
N LYS A 493 28.06 0.87 18.81
CA LYS A 493 27.14 -0.01 19.53
C LYS A 493 25.71 0.55 19.58
N TRP A 494 25.54 1.83 19.91
CA TRP A 494 24.22 2.47 19.91
C TRP A 494 23.56 2.42 18.51
N ARG A 495 24.33 2.62 17.43
CA ARG A 495 23.77 2.52 16.08
C ARG A 495 23.25 1.12 15.80
N GLU A 496 24.06 0.11 16.04
CA GLU A 496 23.72 -1.29 15.74
C GLU A 496 22.55 -1.81 16.60
N GLU A 497 22.50 -1.46 17.88
CA GLU A 497 21.49 -1.97 18.80
C GLU A 497 20.19 -1.16 18.77
N ARG A 498 20.26 0.16 18.52
CA ARG A 498 19.12 1.07 18.73
C ARG A 498 18.60 1.74 17.47
N TYR A 499 19.45 2.04 16.47
CA TYR A 499 19.08 2.88 15.32
C TYR A 499 19.03 2.14 13.98
N TRP A 500 20.01 1.30 13.68
CA TRP A 500 20.14 0.55 12.42
C TRP A 500 19.24 -0.68 12.42
N ASN A 501 17.94 -0.43 12.35
CA ASN A 501 16.91 -1.45 12.28
C ASN A 501 15.83 -1.10 11.24
N GLU A 502 14.99 -2.08 10.93
CA GLU A 502 13.93 -1.98 9.94
C GLU A 502 12.92 -0.86 10.26
N ASP A 503 12.51 -0.72 11.53
CA ASP A 503 11.49 0.24 11.94
C ASP A 503 11.98 1.69 11.69
N CYS A 504 13.20 2.03 12.09
CA CYS A 504 13.80 3.34 11.83
C CYS A 504 13.98 3.61 10.34
N ASP A 505 14.48 2.63 9.57
CA ASP A 505 14.67 2.78 8.13
C ASP A 505 13.34 3.04 7.39
N TYR A 506 12.31 2.26 7.69
CA TYR A 506 11.02 2.39 7.03
C TYR A 506 10.32 3.69 7.39
N CYS A 507 10.42 4.13 8.65
CA CYS A 507 9.96 5.46 9.07
C CYS A 507 10.64 6.56 8.23
N LEU A 508 11.98 6.55 8.14
CA LEU A 508 12.73 7.51 7.35
C LEU A 508 12.37 7.47 5.86
N LYS A 509 12.17 6.26 5.29
CA LYS A 509 11.78 6.07 3.87
C LYS A 509 10.40 6.63 3.59
N HIS A 510 9.45 6.33 4.46
CA HIS A 510 8.08 6.81 4.33
C HIS A 510 8.04 8.35 4.34
N TYR A 511 8.77 8.97 5.28
CA TYR A 511 8.80 10.43 5.42
C TYR A 511 9.92 11.13 4.64
N LYS A 512 10.63 10.43 3.75
CA LYS A 512 11.84 10.96 3.10
C LYS A 512 11.61 12.30 2.40
N LYS A 513 10.49 12.45 1.69
CA LYS A 513 10.16 13.69 0.97
C LYS A 513 10.09 14.89 1.91
N LEU A 514 9.46 14.73 3.08
CA LEU A 514 9.34 15.75 4.12
C LEU A 514 10.70 16.06 4.74
N ILE A 515 11.45 15.03 5.13
CA ILE A 515 12.76 15.20 5.76
C ILE A 515 13.73 15.90 4.79
N ASP A 516 13.75 15.49 3.52
CA ASP A 516 14.54 16.12 2.47
C ASP A 516 14.10 17.57 2.20
N TYR A 517 12.79 17.86 2.27
CA TYR A 517 12.26 19.22 2.12
C TYR A 517 12.80 20.13 3.22
N ILE A 518 12.66 19.72 4.48
CA ILE A 518 13.16 20.45 5.64
C ILE A 518 14.67 20.60 5.55
N TYR A 519 15.40 19.52 5.29
CA TYR A 519 16.86 19.60 5.15
C TYR A 519 17.27 20.63 4.09
N LYS A 520 16.67 20.62 2.90
CA LYS A 520 16.98 21.61 1.84
C LYS A 520 16.61 23.04 2.22
N GLN A 521 15.53 23.22 2.98
CA GLN A 521 15.12 24.54 3.44
C GLN A 521 16.14 25.17 4.40
N TYR A 522 16.71 24.36 5.29
CA TYR A 522 17.63 24.86 6.31
C TYR A 522 19.09 24.76 5.91
N ALA A 523 19.57 23.72 5.22
CA ALA A 523 20.98 23.45 4.90
C ALA A 523 21.60 24.43 3.88
N LYS A 524 21.77 25.70 4.23
CA LYS A 524 22.21 26.75 3.28
C LYS A 524 23.02 27.91 3.88
N LYS A 525 22.95 28.20 5.18
CA LYS A 525 23.52 29.37 5.87
C LYS A 525 25.03 29.49 5.70
N LYS A 526 25.77 28.39 5.83
CA LYS A 526 27.25 28.36 5.71
C LYS A 526 27.73 27.73 4.39
N VAL A 527 26.82 27.41 3.46
CA VAL A 527 27.13 26.77 2.18
C VAL A 527 27.67 27.79 1.19
N LYS A 528 28.86 27.54 0.63
CA LYS A 528 29.46 28.41 -0.39
C LYS A 528 28.88 28.13 -1.79
N PRO A 529 28.91 29.09 -2.73
CA PRO A 529 28.52 28.84 -4.12
C PRO A 529 29.27 27.64 -4.73
N GLY A 530 28.54 26.68 -5.29
CA GLY A 530 29.09 25.46 -5.89
C GLY A 530 29.44 24.34 -4.90
N GLN A 531 29.32 24.56 -3.58
CA GLN A 531 29.49 23.53 -2.58
C GLN A 531 28.23 22.67 -2.46
N VAL A 532 28.40 21.38 -2.16
CA VAL A 532 27.28 20.49 -1.84
C VAL A 532 26.58 21.03 -0.58
N PRO A 533 25.24 21.18 -0.58
CA PRO A 533 24.51 21.64 0.59
C PRO A 533 24.76 20.77 1.82
N PHE A 534 24.95 21.42 2.96
CA PHE A 534 25.14 20.78 4.25
C PHE A 534 24.41 21.57 5.33
N MET A 535 24.04 20.90 6.41
CA MET A 535 23.46 21.54 7.59
C MET A 535 24.56 21.87 8.60
N CYS A 536 24.54 23.07 9.17
CA CYS A 536 25.40 23.46 10.27
C CYS A 536 24.66 23.39 11.62
N LEU A 537 25.42 23.46 12.72
CA LEU A 537 24.88 23.33 14.08
C LEU A 537 23.76 24.36 14.39
N ASP A 538 23.93 25.61 13.96
CA ASP A 538 22.94 26.67 14.17
C ASP A 538 21.58 26.34 13.53
N GLU A 539 21.59 25.74 12.34
CA GLU A 539 20.38 25.38 11.61
C GLU A 539 19.66 24.21 12.26
N LEU A 540 20.40 23.22 12.78
CA LEU A 540 19.81 22.15 13.58
C LEU A 540 19.16 22.70 14.85
N ASN A 541 19.85 23.61 15.56
CA ASN A 541 19.30 24.27 16.74
C ASN A 541 18.06 25.13 16.41
N GLN A 542 18.04 25.76 15.23
CA GLN A 542 16.87 26.49 14.75
C GLN A 542 15.66 25.56 14.57
N ILE A 543 15.84 24.38 13.98
CA ILE A 543 14.76 23.37 13.82
C ILE A 543 14.21 22.95 15.18
N ILE A 544 15.09 22.68 16.14
CA ILE A 544 14.72 22.29 17.51
C ILE A 544 13.94 23.40 18.22
N SER A 545 14.37 24.64 18.05
CA SER A 545 13.69 25.81 18.60
C SER A 545 12.30 25.99 17.99
N LEU A 546 12.16 25.81 16.67
CA LEU A 546 10.87 25.88 15.97
C LEU A 546 9.91 24.79 16.41
N CYS A 547 10.41 23.58 16.65
CA CYS A 547 9.63 22.45 17.17
C CYS A 547 9.29 22.59 18.66
N ASN A 548 9.78 23.66 19.32
CA ASN A 548 9.65 23.94 20.74
C ASN A 548 10.11 22.77 21.64
N LEU A 549 11.13 22.03 21.23
CA LEU A 549 11.58 20.85 21.99
C LEU A 549 12.22 21.23 23.33
N ASN A 550 12.80 22.43 23.45
CA ASN A 550 13.37 22.92 24.70
C ASN A 550 12.34 23.10 25.83
N ALA A 551 11.03 23.06 25.51
CA ALA A 551 9.95 23.09 26.49
C ALA A 551 9.53 21.69 26.97
N GLU A 552 10.00 20.61 26.33
CA GLU A 552 9.68 19.25 26.72
C GLU A 552 10.51 18.85 27.96
N GLU A 553 9.85 18.32 28.99
CA GLU A 553 10.47 18.00 30.30
C GLU A 553 11.71 17.08 30.18
N SER A 554 11.71 16.17 29.21
CA SER A 554 12.81 15.23 29.00
C SER A 554 13.96 15.76 28.15
N PHE A 555 13.81 16.94 27.52
CA PHE A 555 14.77 17.41 26.53
C PHE A 555 15.75 18.41 27.12
N GLY A 556 17.00 17.97 27.33
CA GLY A 556 18.07 18.82 27.83
C GLY A 556 18.54 19.87 26.81
N SER A 557 18.98 21.04 27.30
CA SER A 557 19.46 22.15 26.46
C SER A 557 20.72 21.83 25.64
N SER A 558 21.46 20.78 26.01
CA SER A 558 22.66 20.30 25.29
C SER A 558 22.39 19.13 24.34
N VAL A 559 21.15 18.61 24.28
CA VAL A 559 20.82 17.43 23.46
C VAL A 559 21.16 17.65 21.99
N TYR A 560 20.94 18.86 21.46
CA TYR A 560 21.26 19.16 20.07
C TYR A 560 22.76 19.14 19.78
N LEU A 561 23.59 19.56 20.74
CA LEU A 561 25.06 19.50 20.64
C LEU A 561 25.50 18.03 20.58
N PHE A 562 24.96 17.22 21.48
CA PHE A 562 25.21 15.78 21.54
C PHE A 562 24.77 15.09 20.24
N ALA A 563 23.52 15.29 19.82
CA ALA A 563 22.96 14.70 18.61
C ALA A 563 23.76 15.09 17.37
N TYR A 564 24.17 16.36 17.27
CA TYR A 564 24.98 16.82 16.16
C TYR A 564 26.34 16.11 16.15
N ASN A 565 27.14 16.28 17.21
CA ASN A 565 28.51 15.78 17.22
C ASN A 565 28.56 14.26 17.08
N MET A 566 27.72 13.53 17.82
CA MET A 566 27.72 12.06 17.79
C MET A 566 27.35 11.50 16.42
N SER A 567 26.52 12.19 15.64
CA SER A 567 26.10 11.76 14.31
C SER A 567 27.15 11.99 13.22
N MET A 568 28.08 12.93 13.43
CA MET A 568 29.14 13.21 12.46
C MET A 568 30.09 12.02 12.31
N MET A 569 30.40 11.64 11.07
CA MET A 569 31.42 10.62 10.78
C MET A 569 32.80 11.12 11.17
N THR A 570 33.66 10.20 11.64
CA THR A 570 35.03 10.50 12.08
C THR A 570 35.83 11.18 10.97
N GLN A 571 36.56 12.23 11.34
CA GLN A 571 37.48 12.95 10.45
C GLN A 571 38.91 12.73 10.91
N VAL A 572 39.83 12.48 9.98
CA VAL A 572 41.27 12.42 10.30
C VAL A 572 41.75 13.78 10.77
N ASN A 573 41.49 14.82 9.99
CA ASN A 573 41.93 16.19 10.28
C ASN A 573 40.79 17.04 10.86
N GLU A 574 40.70 17.12 12.20
CA GLU A 574 39.66 17.91 12.88
C GLU A 574 39.98 19.41 12.99
N ILE A 575 41.25 19.78 12.82
CA ILE A 575 41.75 21.14 13.10
C ILE A 575 41.90 21.98 11.83
N GLY A 576 42.17 21.32 10.70
CA GLY A 576 42.30 21.96 9.38
C GLY A 576 41.07 21.84 8.49
N SER A 577 40.16 20.89 8.75
CA SER A 577 38.98 20.63 7.91
C SER A 577 37.71 21.32 8.42
N ASN A 578 36.80 21.67 7.51
CA ASN A 578 35.45 22.11 7.85
C ASN A 578 34.47 20.94 8.05
N ARG A 579 34.82 19.72 7.67
CA ARG A 579 33.85 18.62 7.51
C ARG A 579 33.06 18.30 8.78
N LEU A 580 33.64 18.52 9.96
CA LEU A 580 32.96 18.36 11.26
C LEU A 580 31.82 19.35 11.51
N PHE A 581 31.70 20.40 10.70
CA PHE A 581 30.64 21.41 10.76
C PHE A 581 29.70 21.33 9.57
N GLU A 582 29.87 20.32 8.71
CA GLU A 582 29.14 20.14 7.46
C GLU A 582 28.32 18.85 7.53
N MET A 583 27.22 18.85 8.30
CA MET A 583 26.37 17.66 8.48
C MET A 583 25.68 17.30 7.16
N SER A 584 25.99 16.11 6.66
CA SER A 584 25.38 15.53 5.47
C SER A 584 23.97 14.97 5.75
N PRO A 585 23.17 14.65 4.71
CA PRO A 585 21.82 14.11 4.91
C PRO A 585 21.77 12.83 5.75
N VAL A 586 22.76 11.93 5.60
CA VAL A 586 22.77 10.67 6.34
C VAL A 586 23.14 10.86 7.82
N GLU A 587 23.98 11.85 8.13
CA GLU A 587 24.28 12.25 9.50
C GLU A 587 23.10 13.00 10.12
N TYR A 588 22.35 13.75 9.31
CA TYR A 588 21.12 14.40 9.75
C TYR A 588 20.03 13.38 10.14
N TYR A 589 19.88 12.28 9.38
CA TYR A 589 18.95 11.20 9.77
C TYR A 589 19.27 10.63 11.16
N GLU A 590 20.56 10.44 11.48
CA GLU A 590 20.98 9.99 12.81
C GLU A 590 20.76 11.08 13.87
N ALA A 591 21.04 12.34 13.55
CA ALA A 591 20.81 13.45 14.48
C ALA A 591 19.32 13.54 14.87
N LEU A 592 18.41 13.38 13.91
CA LEU A 592 16.97 13.30 14.19
C LEU A 592 16.63 12.11 15.08
N ALA A 593 17.22 10.94 14.85
CA ALA A 593 17.00 9.77 15.70
C ALA A 593 17.48 10.00 17.15
N ARG A 594 18.65 10.61 17.35
CA ARG A 594 19.14 10.97 18.68
C ARG A 594 18.27 12.02 19.37
N ILE A 595 17.82 13.04 18.62
CA ILE A 595 16.88 14.05 19.14
C ILE A 595 15.57 13.38 19.56
N ALA A 596 15.04 12.46 18.76
CA ALA A 596 13.80 11.75 19.06
C ALA A 596 13.93 10.87 20.31
N GLU A 597 15.07 10.22 20.50
CA GLU A 597 15.35 9.38 21.68
C GLU A 597 15.27 10.17 23.00
N GLU A 598 15.73 11.42 22.99
CA GLU A 598 15.71 12.31 24.15
C GLU A 598 14.40 13.10 24.29
N ALA A 599 13.80 13.51 23.16
CA ALA A 599 12.56 14.29 23.15
C ALA A 599 11.36 13.49 23.68
N ASN A 600 11.35 12.17 23.45
CA ASN A 600 10.32 11.26 23.98
C ASN A 600 8.89 11.81 23.78
N LEU A 601 8.61 12.35 22.60
CA LEU A 601 7.33 13.01 22.30
C LEU A 601 6.15 12.04 22.42
N ILE A 602 4.95 12.61 22.55
CA ILE A 602 3.72 11.82 22.52
C ILE A 602 3.65 11.09 21.16
N PRO A 603 3.36 9.77 21.14
CA PRO A 603 3.28 9.02 19.91
C PRO A 603 2.16 9.52 19.01
N VAL A 604 2.31 9.30 17.71
CA VAL A 604 1.24 9.49 16.74
C VAL A 604 0.05 8.56 17.06
N LEU A 605 -1.16 8.86 16.58
CA LEU A 605 -2.34 7.99 16.77
C LEU A 605 -2.26 6.70 15.94
N GLY A 606 -2.59 5.55 16.54
CA GLY A 606 -2.63 4.25 15.86
C GLY A 606 -1.35 3.38 15.75
N PRO A 607 -0.17 3.68 16.33
CA PRO A 607 0.96 2.78 16.24
C PRO A 607 0.65 1.44 16.93
N PHE A 608 1.24 0.35 16.42
CA PHE A 608 1.10 -0.98 17.02
C PHE A 608 1.46 -0.98 18.51
N GLY A 609 0.54 -1.45 19.36
CA GLY A 609 0.68 -1.44 20.83
C GLY A 609 0.25 -0.14 21.53
N VAL A 610 -0.29 0.83 20.79
CA VAL A 610 -0.99 2.00 21.33
C VAL A 610 -2.49 1.73 21.24
N ASP A 611 -3.15 1.58 22.40
CA ASP A 611 -4.59 1.29 22.46
C ASP A 611 -5.37 2.44 21.81
N GLN A 612 -6.32 2.14 20.92
CA GLN A 612 -7.09 3.19 20.22
C GLN A 612 -7.99 3.98 21.18
N ASP A 613 -8.26 3.41 22.36
CA ASP A 613 -9.04 4.02 23.45
C ASP A 613 -8.18 4.73 24.52
N GLU A 614 -6.85 4.67 24.44
CA GLU A 614 -5.99 5.43 25.34
C GLU A 614 -5.93 6.90 24.88
N ASN A 615 -6.68 7.76 25.57
CA ASN A 615 -6.58 9.21 25.42
C ASN A 615 -5.10 9.66 25.45
N LYS A 616 -4.66 10.48 24.48
CA LYS A 616 -3.25 10.91 24.30
C LYS A 616 -2.63 11.48 25.58
N ASP A 617 -3.47 12.04 26.46
CA ASP A 617 -3.11 12.60 27.77
C ASP A 617 -2.70 11.56 28.84
N LYS A 618 -2.79 10.25 28.55
CA LYS A 618 -2.45 9.16 29.50
C LYS A 618 -1.03 8.60 29.32
N TRP A 619 -0.26 9.02 28.33
CA TRP A 619 1.10 8.51 28.10
C TRP A 619 2.13 9.13 29.05
N THR A 620 2.49 8.41 30.11
CA THR A 620 3.54 8.83 31.05
C THR A 620 4.90 8.95 30.34
N LEU A 621 5.78 9.82 30.85
CA LEU A 621 7.13 9.98 30.30
C LEU A 621 7.92 8.66 30.30
N GLU A 622 7.75 7.82 31.33
CA GLU A 622 8.37 6.50 31.41
C GLU A 622 7.91 5.56 30.29
N LYS A 623 6.59 5.53 29.99
CA LYS A 623 6.04 4.75 28.87
C LYS A 623 6.60 5.25 27.54
N ARG A 624 6.74 6.57 27.36
CA ARG A 624 7.34 7.20 26.17
C ARG A 624 8.83 6.82 26.02
N LYS A 625 9.60 6.83 27.11
CA LYS A 625 11.02 6.44 27.12
C LYS A 625 11.24 5.00 26.64
N ASN A 626 10.35 4.09 27.00
CA ASN A 626 10.43 2.67 26.65
C ASN A 626 9.97 2.33 25.21
N GLN A 627 9.52 3.31 24.42
CA GLN A 627 9.10 3.06 23.05
C GLN A 627 10.27 2.69 22.12
N LYS A 628 9.94 1.95 21.06
CA LYS A 628 10.85 1.72 19.92
C LYS A 628 11.26 3.05 19.28
N LEU A 629 12.52 3.16 18.87
CA LEU A 629 13.07 4.40 18.32
C LEU A 629 12.35 4.85 17.03
N GLY A 630 11.93 3.93 16.17
CA GLY A 630 11.17 4.27 14.96
C GLY A 630 9.88 5.05 15.24
N HIS A 631 9.18 4.74 16.33
CA HIS A 631 7.96 5.44 16.73
C HIS A 631 8.26 6.82 17.32
N LYS A 632 9.31 6.94 18.14
CA LYS A 632 9.79 8.24 18.64
C LYS A 632 10.22 9.15 17.49
N LEU A 633 10.89 8.58 16.50
CA LEU A 633 11.35 9.26 15.30
C LEU A 633 10.17 9.76 14.47
N GLU A 634 9.12 8.95 14.29
CA GLU A 634 7.88 9.37 13.64
C GLU A 634 7.24 10.57 14.36
N ALA A 635 7.13 10.52 15.69
CA ALA A 635 6.56 11.61 16.47
C ALA A 635 7.35 12.92 16.30
N LEU A 636 8.69 12.85 16.25
CA LEU A 636 9.53 14.01 15.94
C LEU A 636 9.30 14.54 14.52
N ILE A 637 9.23 13.66 13.52
CA ILE A 637 8.99 14.03 12.12
C ILE A 637 7.63 14.73 11.97
N TRP A 638 6.60 14.27 12.69
CA TRP A 638 5.29 14.92 12.72
C TRP A 638 5.35 16.31 13.34
N ARG A 639 6.04 16.48 14.49
CA ARG A 639 6.26 17.81 15.07
C ARG A 639 7.00 18.73 14.08
N MET A 640 7.99 18.20 13.37
CA MET A 640 8.70 18.95 12.33
C MET A 640 7.81 19.29 11.12
N TYR A 641 6.88 18.42 10.73
CA TYR A 641 5.88 18.74 9.70
C TYR A 641 5.05 19.96 10.12
N GLU A 642 4.57 19.98 11.36
CA GLU A 642 3.75 21.08 11.89
C GLU A 642 4.53 22.40 11.97
N CYS A 643 5.76 22.35 12.49
CA CYS A 643 6.53 23.53 12.86
C CYS A 643 7.52 24.03 11.79
N CYS A 644 7.98 23.17 10.88
CA CYS A 644 9.07 23.48 9.94
C CYS A 644 8.65 23.48 8.47
N THR A 645 7.34 23.35 8.17
CA THR A 645 6.83 23.44 6.79
C THR A 645 5.86 24.61 6.62
N ASP A 646 5.92 25.24 5.45
CA ASP A 646 5.03 26.35 5.07
C ASP A 646 3.67 25.86 4.57
N LEU A 647 2.73 26.81 4.40
CA LEU A 647 1.38 26.54 3.93
C LEU A 647 1.35 25.91 2.54
N ALA A 648 2.27 26.29 1.64
CA ALA A 648 2.32 25.75 0.29
C ALA A 648 2.71 24.27 0.27
N TYR A 649 3.64 23.87 1.15
CA TYR A 649 3.99 22.46 1.32
C TYR A 649 2.80 21.65 1.85
N LYS A 650 2.11 22.17 2.87
CA LYS A 650 0.94 21.52 3.50
C LYS A 650 -0.27 21.41 2.56
N GLN A 651 -0.48 22.37 1.67
CA GLN A 651 -1.54 22.29 0.65
C GLN A 651 -1.29 21.17 -0.37
N ASN A 652 -0.03 20.89 -0.68
CA ASN A 652 0.35 19.87 -1.67
C ASN A 652 0.58 18.47 -1.07
N ASN A 653 0.65 18.36 0.27
CA ASN A 653 0.88 17.11 0.98
C ASN A 653 -0.10 17.05 2.16
N PRO A 654 -1.19 16.27 2.06
CA PRO A 654 -2.24 16.28 3.08
C PRO A 654 -1.72 15.88 4.46
N VAL A 655 -2.46 16.31 5.49
CA VAL A 655 -2.16 16.06 6.90
C VAL A 655 -2.09 14.56 7.16
N LEU A 656 -1.06 14.14 7.88
CA LEU A 656 -0.91 12.77 8.32
C LEU A 656 -1.97 12.51 9.41
N GLU A 657 -2.88 11.55 9.19
CA GLU A 657 -4.01 11.29 10.12
C GLU A 657 -3.73 10.13 11.10
N LYS A 658 -2.92 9.15 10.67
CA LYS A 658 -2.55 7.97 11.46
C LYS A 658 -1.06 7.66 11.33
N SER A 659 -0.52 6.96 12.32
CA SER A 659 0.84 6.44 12.31
C SER A 659 1.06 5.52 11.10
N PHE A 660 2.21 5.64 10.45
CA PHE A 660 2.69 4.70 9.45
C PHE A 660 2.82 3.27 10.00
N PHE A 661 3.03 3.13 11.31
CA PHE A 661 3.09 1.83 11.98
C PHE A 661 1.70 1.28 12.36
N TRP A 662 0.62 1.94 11.96
CA TRP A 662 -0.73 1.40 12.10
C TRP A 662 -0.89 0.17 11.20
N LYS A 663 -1.39 -0.92 11.78
CA LYS A 663 -1.75 -2.15 11.07
C LYS A 663 -3.24 -2.35 11.20
N ASP A 664 -3.91 -2.64 10.09
CA ASP A 664 -5.31 -3.07 10.12
C ASP A 664 -5.38 -4.46 10.78
N PRO A 665 -6.22 -4.67 11.81
CA PRO A 665 -6.44 -5.99 12.41
C PRO A 665 -6.83 -7.08 11.40
N GLU A 666 -7.39 -6.72 10.25
CA GLU A 666 -7.82 -7.66 9.19
C GLU A 666 -6.75 -7.94 8.12
N GLU A 667 -5.60 -7.23 8.13
CA GLU A 667 -4.50 -7.44 7.19
C GLU A 667 -3.26 -8.06 7.87
N SER A 668 -3.22 -9.38 7.96
CA SER A 668 -1.95 -10.12 8.06
C SER A 668 -2.11 -11.43 7.28
N GLU A 669 -1.21 -11.81 6.37
CA GLU A 669 0.10 -12.38 6.66
C GLU A 669 1.06 -12.15 5.47
N PHE A 670 2.33 -11.82 5.75
CA PHE A 670 3.41 -11.82 4.76
C PHE A 670 4.30 -13.05 5.01
N ASP A 671 4.64 -13.79 3.97
CA ASP A 671 5.68 -14.81 4.06
C ASP A 671 7.06 -14.11 3.94
N LEU A 672 7.95 -14.38 4.91
CA LEU A 672 9.34 -13.94 4.89
C LEU A 672 10.13 -14.85 3.95
N ILE A 673 10.86 -14.29 2.99
CA ILE A 673 11.85 -15.02 2.19
C ILE A 673 13.23 -14.44 2.52
N ASP A 674 14.19 -15.33 2.76
CA ASP A 674 15.56 -15.03 3.19
C ASP A 674 16.35 -14.12 2.25
#